data_AF-A0A849EXK4-F1
#
_entry.id   AF-A0A849EXK4-F1
#
_cell.length_a   1.000
_cell.length_b   1.000
_cell.length_c   1.000
_cell.angle_alpha   90.00
_cell.angle_beta   90.00
_cell.angle_gamma   90.00
#
_symmetry.space_group_name_H-M   'P 1'
#
loop_
_entity.id
_entity.type
_entity.pdbx_description
1 polymer ?
#
loop_
_entity_poly.entity_id
_entity_poly.type
_entity_poly.pdbx_seq_one_letter_code
_entity_poly.pdbx_strand_id
1 'polypeptide(L)'
;MKPTTNWIVTMGLSLLAVAVFAGNGIAQLNSGQAAPLFSAKDVHGKSYQISDMKDQPMLILYFFDVDSRSSQEGLLHLDGLAKKYKEADMKVWAITRATTAKVNQFLSSSKLDFPVVVDPGDISTQYSARLILPTVCIIGPDLKLLDYIQGGGKATEKSLVAIAERKLQSRQTTIAKAISAEVVKKDPKNVRAQSVQGYAALKEGDLKAAEKAFYKLSREKGEGELLGKEGLSHVYARKGQPEKAISMATEVEKKSQQRAYAHVIKGDLYYSRNNPRQAEAEYLKAAKSAGADPSHRAVAFNQLGRIYAVRGDYHKSMDMYDQAVALDPYYVEATSNKGMTYERQGEWDKALEAYRRAHTIDRSDPFTATLAENAKRMLLMEKDPETRKTLERRIDTIVKNYHQAQTAAAEHPEDPWTSGHTALVLFEAMETGGLSLRDGFARMLNLSLADQLNTSGRIEVIDPIVLERVVDKLALKDKDLSDQTVMLRLSRACGARLMGKGTLFHLSEGALLKFELYDALTQHRAQAVERQFASTVTLKKDLHWLNREVLTAIVTDYPLQAYVVEVSGHQVLLNLGARQGVVTGTLFEIVEEKPAKVFKGKTFKPDAAIMATVEVMRVEDEFSYAHIKDQRRPVTVEDKLRESIRNMTEDAVTTW
;
A
#
# COMPACT_ATOMS: atom_id res chain seq x y z
N MET A 1 -61.46 -18.82 30.49
CA MET A 1 -60.16 -19.51 30.25
C MET A 1 -59.58 -18.96 28.96
N LYS A 2 -58.32 -18.57 29.01
CA LYS A 2 -57.60 -17.72 28.04
C LYS A 2 -57.36 -18.41 26.69
N PRO A 3 -57.37 -17.64 25.59
CA PRO A 3 -56.44 -17.83 24.49
C PRO A 3 -55.56 -16.58 24.34
N THR A 4 -54.25 -16.78 24.15
CA THR A 4 -53.33 -15.72 23.71
C THR A 4 -52.62 -16.16 22.44
N THR A 5 -53.10 -15.58 21.35
CA THR A 5 -52.42 -15.29 20.08
C THR A 5 -52.40 -13.74 20.03
N ASN A 6 -51.47 -12.99 19.47
CA ASN A 6 -50.42 -13.22 18.49
C ASN A 6 -49.64 -11.87 18.34
N TRP A 7 -48.48 -11.91 17.66
CA TRP A 7 -47.80 -10.81 16.94
C TRP A 7 -46.69 -10.03 17.67
N ILE A 8 -45.46 -10.40 17.29
CA ILE A 8 -44.23 -9.61 17.41
C ILE A 8 -44.24 -8.61 16.24
N VAL A 9 -44.35 -7.32 16.56
CA VAL A 9 -44.04 -6.22 15.64
C VAL A 9 -42.66 -5.69 16.00
N THR A 10 -41.77 -5.76 15.02
CA THR A 10 -40.47 -5.12 14.97
C THR A 10 -40.63 -3.60 15.01
N MET A 11 -40.08 -2.96 16.05
CA MET A 11 -39.91 -1.52 16.08
C MET A 11 -38.44 -1.21 16.35
N GLY A 12 -37.75 -0.75 15.30
CA GLY A 12 -36.39 -0.24 15.37
C GLY A 12 -36.37 1.04 16.19
N LEU A 13 -35.61 1.02 17.28
CA LEU A 13 -35.27 2.20 18.06
C LEU A 13 -33.82 2.58 17.76
N SER A 14 -33.66 3.50 16.82
CA SER A 14 -32.47 4.31 16.64
C SER A 14 -32.29 5.20 17.87
N LEU A 15 -31.49 4.73 18.83
CA LEU A 15 -31.05 5.52 19.97
C LEU A 15 -29.99 6.53 19.51
N LEU A 16 -30.45 7.72 19.13
CA LEU A 16 -29.63 8.93 19.07
C LEU A 16 -29.33 9.33 20.53
N ALA A 17 -28.17 8.91 21.05
CA ALA A 17 -27.71 9.34 22.37
C ALA A 17 -27.19 10.78 22.28
N VAL A 18 -28.09 11.75 22.46
CA VAL A 18 -27.70 13.13 22.80
C VAL A 18 -27.35 13.13 24.29
N ALA A 19 -26.07 12.99 24.59
CA ALA A 19 -25.56 13.13 25.95
C ALA A 19 -25.51 14.62 26.32
N VAL A 20 -26.56 15.12 26.98
CA VAL A 20 -26.50 16.36 27.76
C VAL A 20 -25.83 16.02 29.09
N PHE A 21 -24.55 16.35 29.24
CA PHE A 21 -23.89 16.39 30.55
C PHE A 21 -23.87 17.84 31.05
N ALA A 22 -24.84 18.17 31.91
CA ALA A 22 -24.73 19.26 32.85
C ALA A 22 -24.08 18.70 34.14
N GLY A 23 -22.83 19.10 34.37
CA GLY A 23 -22.07 18.77 35.58
C GLY A 23 -20.77 19.56 35.58
N ASN A 24 -20.74 20.67 36.33
CA ASN A 24 -19.59 21.57 36.48
C ASN A 24 -18.48 20.92 37.35
N GLY A 25 -17.83 19.90 36.81
CA GLY A 25 -16.46 19.54 37.13
C GLY A 25 -15.69 19.54 35.81
N ILE A 26 -14.63 20.35 35.69
CA ILE A 26 -13.79 20.33 34.49
C ILE A 26 -13.06 18.99 34.49
N ALA A 27 -13.64 17.99 33.81
CA ALA A 27 -13.00 16.71 33.60
C ALA A 27 -11.74 16.93 32.74
N GLN A 28 -10.60 16.44 33.21
CA GLN A 28 -9.36 16.51 32.47
C GLN A 28 -9.50 15.75 31.14
N LEU A 29 -9.11 16.39 30.03
CA LEU A 29 -9.11 15.77 28.71
C LEU A 29 -8.16 14.57 28.71
N ASN A 30 -8.66 13.44 28.22
CA ASN A 30 -7.89 12.21 28.13
C ASN A 30 -7.57 11.86 26.68
N SER A 31 -6.35 11.36 26.45
CA SER A 31 -5.97 10.74 25.18
C SER A 31 -6.99 9.68 24.77
N GLY A 32 -7.38 9.68 23.50
CA GLY A 32 -8.35 8.77 22.90
C GLY A 32 -9.76 9.37 22.71
N GLN A 33 -10.08 10.49 23.34
CA GLN A 33 -11.36 11.19 23.17
C GLN A 33 -11.38 12.06 21.90
N ALA A 34 -12.57 12.43 21.43
CA ALA A 34 -12.72 13.42 20.37
C ALA A 34 -12.36 14.82 20.89
N ALA A 35 -11.63 15.60 20.10
CA ALA A 35 -11.27 16.97 20.44
C ALA A 35 -12.52 17.87 20.46
N PRO A 36 -12.67 18.75 21.47
CA PRO A 36 -13.77 19.72 21.51
C PRO A 36 -13.83 20.59 20.25
N LEU A 37 -15.03 20.72 19.67
CA LEU A 37 -15.21 21.53 18.46
C LEU A 37 -15.26 23.03 18.81
N PHE A 38 -14.57 23.85 18.02
CA PHE A 38 -14.63 25.30 18.13
C PHE A 38 -14.41 26.01 16.79
N SER A 39 -14.85 27.26 16.75
CA SER A 39 -14.54 28.26 15.72
C SER A 39 -13.77 29.40 16.36
N ALA A 40 -12.77 29.94 15.66
CA ALA A 40 -12.04 31.11 16.13
C ALA A 40 -11.54 31.98 14.99
N LYS A 41 -11.16 33.22 15.31
CA LYS A 41 -10.44 34.10 14.39
C LYS A 41 -9.00 34.29 14.86
N ASP A 42 -8.08 34.33 13.91
CA ASP A 42 -6.71 34.75 14.20
C ASP A 42 -6.62 36.28 14.40
N VAL A 43 -5.42 36.75 14.77
CA VAL A 43 -5.11 38.18 14.91
C VAL A 43 -5.32 39.01 13.64
N HIS A 44 -5.40 38.38 12.46
CA HIS A 44 -5.66 39.02 11.17
C HIS A 44 -7.13 38.95 10.77
N GLY A 45 -8.00 38.38 11.61
CA GLY A 45 -9.43 38.25 11.38
C GLY A 45 -9.84 37.06 10.51
N LYS A 46 -8.90 36.20 10.11
CA LYS A 46 -9.19 34.99 9.33
C LYS A 46 -9.85 33.94 10.23
N SER A 47 -10.93 33.34 9.74
CA SER A 47 -11.70 32.34 10.47
C SER A 47 -11.07 30.95 10.34
N TYR A 48 -11.09 30.20 11.43
CA TYR A 48 -10.60 28.83 11.55
C TYR A 48 -11.68 27.99 12.22
N GLN A 49 -12.01 26.84 11.62
CA GLN A 49 -12.93 25.85 12.18
C GLN A 49 -12.15 24.56 12.42
N ILE A 50 -12.15 24.05 13.64
CA ILE A 50 -11.43 22.79 13.91
C ILE A 50 -12.04 21.61 13.14
N SER A 51 -13.32 21.66 12.78
CA SER A 51 -13.99 20.64 11.93
C SER A 51 -13.29 20.44 10.60
N ASP A 52 -12.69 21.48 10.03
CA ASP A 52 -11.98 21.43 8.74
C ASP A 52 -10.68 20.63 8.82
N MET A 53 -10.26 20.30 10.05
CA MET A 53 -9.04 19.56 10.34
C MET A 53 -9.28 18.04 10.46
N LYS A 54 -10.51 17.57 10.25
CA LYS A 54 -10.88 16.14 10.39
C LYS A 54 -10.05 15.22 9.50
N ASP A 55 -9.81 15.64 8.25
CA ASP A 55 -9.06 14.88 7.24
C ASP A 55 -7.57 15.23 7.23
N GLN A 56 -7.13 16.12 8.13
CA GLN A 56 -5.72 16.46 8.25
C GLN A 56 -5.00 15.39 9.07
N PRO A 57 -3.78 15.00 8.67
CA PRO A 57 -3.07 13.95 9.38
C PRO A 57 -2.76 14.38 10.81
N MET A 58 -2.35 15.64 11.06
CA MET A 58 -2.04 16.06 12.42
C MET A 58 -2.22 17.57 12.63
N LEU A 59 -2.88 17.91 13.74
CA LEU A 59 -3.02 19.27 14.27
C LEU A 59 -2.41 19.35 15.67
N ILE A 60 -1.62 20.38 15.91
CA ILE A 60 -1.09 20.73 17.22
C ILE A 60 -1.79 22.01 17.68
N LEU A 61 -2.56 21.91 18.75
CA LEU A 61 -3.03 23.09 19.46
C LEU A 61 -2.02 23.43 20.55
N TYR A 62 -1.41 24.61 20.45
CA TYR A 62 -0.40 25.09 21.37
C TYR A 62 -0.95 26.28 22.16
N PHE A 63 -1.44 26.01 23.36
CA PHE A 63 -1.93 27.03 24.28
C PHE A 63 -0.75 27.67 25.00
N PHE A 64 -0.64 29.00 24.94
CA PHE A 64 0.56 29.69 25.37
C PHE A 64 0.29 31.08 25.96
N ASP A 65 1.22 31.52 26.80
CA ASP A 65 1.27 32.90 27.31
C ASP A 65 2.42 33.65 26.65
N VAL A 66 2.10 34.81 26.04
CA VAL A 66 3.07 35.68 25.38
C VAL A 66 4.11 36.24 26.34
N ASP A 67 3.82 36.31 27.64
CA ASP A 67 4.76 36.81 28.65
C ASP A 67 5.60 35.68 29.29
N SER A 68 5.32 34.41 28.96
CA SER A 68 6.02 33.25 29.52
C SER A 68 7.16 32.80 28.60
N ARG A 69 8.41 32.91 29.08
CA ARG A 69 9.60 32.45 28.34
C ARG A 69 9.51 30.98 27.93
N SER A 70 9.00 30.12 28.80
CA SER A 70 8.87 28.70 28.47
C SER A 70 7.79 28.43 27.42
N SER A 71 6.74 29.26 27.37
CA SER A 71 5.71 29.21 26.33
C SER A 71 6.28 29.67 24.97
N GLN A 72 7.07 30.75 24.99
CA GLN A 72 7.73 31.26 23.79
C GLN A 72 8.74 30.25 23.22
N GLU A 73 9.58 29.63 24.05
CA GLU A 73 10.61 28.69 23.60
C GLU A 73 10.01 27.50 22.83
N GLY A 74 8.98 26.85 23.39
CA GLY A 74 8.34 25.72 22.73
C GLY A 74 7.62 26.11 21.44
N LEU A 75 6.98 27.28 21.42
CA LEU A 75 6.28 27.79 20.24
C LEU A 75 7.24 28.10 19.09
N LEU A 76 8.35 28.80 19.38
CA LEU A 76 9.37 29.14 18.39
C LEU A 76 10.09 27.89 17.85
N HIS A 77 10.25 26.86 18.68
CA HIS A 77 10.81 25.58 18.24
C HIS A 77 9.88 24.88 17.24
N LEU A 78 8.58 24.81 17.54
CA LEU A 78 7.58 24.27 16.61
C LEU A 78 7.53 25.03 15.29
N ASP A 79 7.66 26.37 15.33
CA ASP A 79 7.74 27.21 14.14
C ASP A 79 8.98 26.90 13.30
N GLY A 80 10.15 26.77 13.92
CA GLY A 80 11.38 26.37 13.24
C GLY A 80 11.26 25.01 12.57
N LEU A 81 10.63 24.03 13.23
CA LEU A 81 10.36 22.71 12.66
C LEU A 81 9.38 22.78 11.48
N ALA A 82 8.27 23.52 11.62
CA ALA A 82 7.29 23.68 10.56
C ALA A 82 7.88 24.39 9.32
N LYS A 83 8.74 25.40 9.54
CA LYS A 83 9.47 26.11 8.47
C LYS A 83 10.47 25.23 7.74
N LYS A 84 11.23 24.43 8.51
CA LYS A 84 12.26 23.53 7.96
C LYS A 84 11.66 22.34 7.24
N TYR A 85 10.50 21.85 7.68
CA TYR A 85 9.84 20.66 7.15
C TYR A 85 8.43 20.99 6.66
N LYS A 86 8.31 21.83 5.62
CA LYS A 86 7.02 22.23 5.05
C LYS A 86 6.19 21.04 4.54
N GLU A 87 6.85 19.97 4.12
CA GLU A 87 6.22 18.73 3.64
C GLU A 87 5.74 17.81 4.78
N ALA A 88 5.95 18.19 6.05
CA ALA A 88 5.56 17.38 7.19
C ALA A 88 4.04 17.27 7.39
N ASP A 89 3.20 18.03 6.67
CA ASP A 89 1.76 18.12 6.93
C ASP A 89 1.44 18.32 8.43
N MET A 90 2.27 19.09 9.13
CA MET A 90 2.08 19.43 10.54
C MET A 90 1.45 20.81 10.64
N LYS A 91 0.19 20.87 11.07
CA LYS A 91 -0.51 22.13 11.29
C LYS A 91 -0.40 22.51 12.77
N VAL A 92 -0.03 23.74 13.06
CA VAL A 92 0.09 24.27 14.42
C VAL A 92 -0.86 25.45 14.55
N TRP A 93 -1.73 25.46 15.55
CA TRP A 93 -2.53 26.63 15.90
C TRP A 93 -2.10 27.08 17.29
N ALA A 94 -1.58 28.31 17.38
CA ALA A 94 -1.19 28.89 18.65
C ALA A 94 -2.40 29.61 19.24
N ILE A 95 -2.76 29.29 20.48
CA ILE A 95 -3.95 29.84 21.15
C ILE A 95 -3.49 30.57 22.40
N THR A 96 -3.89 31.84 22.52
CA THR A 96 -3.49 32.65 23.68
C THR A 96 -4.64 33.49 24.19
N ARG A 97 -4.64 33.69 25.51
CA ARG A 97 -5.57 34.57 26.21
C ARG A 97 -5.05 36.01 26.36
N ALA A 98 -3.88 36.30 25.78
CA ALA A 98 -3.31 37.63 25.81
C ALA A 98 -4.11 38.60 24.93
N THR A 99 -4.07 39.89 25.27
CA THR A 99 -4.71 40.94 24.47
C THR A 99 -4.07 41.04 23.08
N THR A 100 -4.84 41.40 22.06
CA THR A 100 -4.36 41.58 20.68
C THR A 100 -3.15 42.51 20.60
N ALA A 101 -3.07 43.54 21.45
CA ALA A 101 -1.92 44.44 21.52
C ALA A 101 -0.62 43.71 21.91
N LYS A 102 -0.67 42.89 22.97
CA LYS A 102 0.49 42.08 23.39
C LYS A 102 0.87 41.03 22.35
N VAL A 103 -0.12 40.39 21.73
CA VAL A 103 0.14 39.40 20.68
C VAL A 103 0.82 40.05 19.47
N ASN A 104 0.35 41.21 19.03
CA ASN A 104 0.97 41.95 17.91
C ASN A 104 2.42 42.36 18.23
N GLN A 105 2.69 42.79 19.47
CA GLN A 105 4.05 43.09 19.91
C GLN A 105 4.94 41.84 19.84
N PHE A 106 4.48 40.69 20.34
CA PHE A 106 5.20 39.43 20.26
C PHE A 106 5.43 38.96 18.80
N LEU A 107 4.43 39.12 17.94
CA LEU A 107 4.51 38.73 16.52
C LEU A 107 5.49 39.59 15.72
N SER A 108 5.63 40.87 16.06
CA SER A 108 6.57 41.78 15.41
C SER A 108 8.03 41.32 15.50
N SER A 109 8.37 40.59 16.58
CA SER A 109 9.73 40.07 16.82
C SER A 109 9.88 38.59 16.44
N SER A 110 8.84 37.77 16.61
CA SER A 110 8.90 36.31 16.40
C SER A 110 8.70 35.84 14.95
N LYS A 111 7.95 36.60 14.14
CA LYS A 111 7.64 36.26 12.72
C LYS A 111 7.14 34.81 12.55
N LEU A 112 6.15 34.40 13.32
CA LEU A 112 5.53 33.07 13.22
C LEU A 112 4.78 32.89 11.89
N ASP A 113 4.87 31.70 11.29
CA ASP A 113 4.22 31.40 10.00
C ASP A 113 2.81 30.80 10.15
N PHE A 114 2.45 30.35 11.35
CA PHE A 114 1.18 29.69 11.63
C PHE A 114 0.18 30.60 12.37
N PRO A 115 -1.13 30.30 12.34
CA PRO A 115 -2.13 31.18 12.95
C PRO A 115 -1.97 31.31 14.46
N VAL A 116 -2.13 32.55 14.92
CA VAL A 116 -2.27 32.88 16.35
C VAL A 116 -3.69 33.34 16.62
N VAL A 117 -4.41 32.50 17.37
CA VAL A 117 -5.79 32.70 17.78
C VAL A 117 -5.83 33.40 19.14
N VAL A 118 -6.54 34.53 19.18
CA VAL A 118 -6.84 35.24 20.44
C VAL A 118 -8.11 34.64 21.01
N ASP A 119 -7.97 33.95 22.14
CA ASP A 119 -9.05 33.29 22.85
C ASP A 119 -9.49 34.12 24.07
N PRO A 120 -10.73 34.64 24.12
CA PRO A 120 -11.25 35.32 25.31
C PRO A 120 -11.35 34.41 26.54
N GLY A 121 -11.17 33.10 26.34
CA GLY A 121 -10.97 32.10 27.38
C GLY A 121 -11.92 30.92 27.26
N ASP A 122 -12.78 30.88 26.25
CA ASP A 122 -13.76 29.80 26.03
C ASP A 122 -13.06 28.53 25.53
N ILE A 123 -12.17 28.68 24.54
CA ILE A 123 -11.44 27.55 23.95
C ILE A 123 -10.49 26.98 25.01
N SER A 124 -9.73 27.84 25.70
CA SER A 124 -8.83 27.42 26.78
C SER A 124 -9.57 26.72 27.93
N THR A 125 -10.86 27.00 28.16
CA THR A 125 -11.66 26.30 29.16
C THR A 125 -12.02 24.89 28.68
N GLN A 126 -12.52 24.77 27.45
CA GLN A 126 -12.87 23.47 26.85
C GLN A 126 -11.67 22.52 26.83
N TYR A 127 -10.48 23.06 26.59
CA TYR A 127 -9.24 22.31 26.55
C TYR A 127 -8.51 22.18 27.90
N SER A 128 -9.10 22.63 29.02
CA SER A 128 -8.45 22.62 30.34
C SER A 128 -7.06 23.32 30.37
N ALA A 129 -6.85 24.27 29.46
CA ALA A 129 -5.59 24.96 29.21
C ALA A 129 -5.54 26.38 29.82
N ARG A 130 -6.38 26.67 30.82
CA ARG A 130 -6.42 28.00 31.46
C ARG A 130 -5.30 28.25 32.47
N LEU A 131 -4.85 27.22 33.18
CA LEU A 131 -4.02 27.37 34.39
C LEU A 131 -2.55 27.03 34.14
N ILE A 132 -2.27 25.96 33.39
CA ILE A 132 -0.91 25.48 33.17
C ILE A 132 -0.53 25.76 31.72
N LEU A 133 0.46 26.61 31.51
CA LEU A 133 0.96 27.00 30.19
C LEU A 133 2.47 26.77 30.07
N PRO A 134 2.98 26.34 28.91
CA PRO A 134 2.20 25.97 27.73
C PRO A 134 1.39 24.67 27.94
N THR A 135 0.26 24.53 27.25
CA THR A 135 -0.47 23.26 27.13
C THR A 135 -0.48 22.87 25.65
N VAL A 136 -0.09 21.63 25.35
CA VAL A 136 0.03 21.09 24.00
C VAL A 136 -0.97 19.96 23.84
N CYS A 137 -1.84 20.08 22.84
CA CYS A 137 -2.74 19.01 22.42
C CYS A 137 -2.32 18.54 21.02
N ILE A 138 -1.97 17.26 20.88
CA ILE A 138 -1.71 16.64 19.57
C ILE A 138 -2.99 15.92 19.16
N ILE A 139 -3.56 16.36 18.04
CA ILE A 139 -4.81 15.86 17.49
C ILE A 139 -4.49 15.15 16.17
N GLY A 140 -4.92 13.89 16.06
CA GLY A 140 -4.77 13.08 14.86
C GLY A 140 -6.01 13.08 13.96
N PRO A 141 -6.07 12.14 13.00
CA PRO A 141 -7.21 11.96 12.11
C PRO A 141 -8.52 11.81 12.88
N ASP A 142 -9.63 12.23 12.26
CA ASP A 142 -10.97 12.25 12.86
C ASP A 142 -11.09 13.11 14.13
N LEU A 143 -10.21 14.10 14.27
CA LEU A 143 -10.11 14.99 15.44
C LEU A 143 -9.89 14.25 16.75
N LYS A 144 -9.19 13.12 16.71
CA LYS A 144 -8.89 12.35 17.92
C LYS A 144 -7.75 12.98 18.70
N LEU A 145 -7.97 13.29 19.98
CA LEU A 145 -6.91 13.75 20.87
C LEU A 145 -5.96 12.60 21.17
N LEU A 146 -4.71 12.70 20.72
CA LEU A 146 -3.69 11.67 20.90
C LEU A 146 -2.86 11.91 22.14
N ASP A 147 -2.43 13.16 22.35
CA ASP A 147 -1.58 13.54 23.46
C ASP A 147 -2.04 14.87 24.06
N TYR A 148 -2.00 14.93 25.39
CA TYR A 148 -2.32 16.11 26.18
C TYR A 148 -1.18 16.35 27.18
N ILE A 149 -0.45 17.46 27.03
CA ILE A 149 0.80 17.72 27.76
C ILE A 149 0.76 19.14 28.30
N GLN A 150 1.05 19.31 29.59
CA GLN A 150 1.04 20.62 30.24
C GLN A 150 2.40 20.95 30.87
N GLY A 151 2.76 22.23 30.81
CA GLY A 151 3.90 22.84 31.48
C GLY A 151 5.10 23.07 30.56
N GLY A 152 6.10 23.74 31.13
CA GLY A 152 7.36 24.10 30.46
C GLY A 152 8.51 23.10 30.67
N GLY A 153 9.66 23.38 30.03
CA GLY A 153 10.90 22.62 30.23
C GLY A 153 10.79 21.15 29.81
N LYS A 154 10.80 20.22 30.78
CA LYS A 154 10.67 18.77 30.53
C LYS A 154 9.37 18.40 29.80
N ALA A 155 8.30 19.17 29.99
CA ALA A 155 7.04 18.95 29.26
C ALA A 155 7.15 19.36 27.78
N THR A 156 7.97 20.37 27.45
CA THR A 156 8.30 20.70 26.06
C THR A 156 9.06 19.56 25.40
N GLU A 157 10.06 18.97 26.09
CA GLU A 157 10.79 17.80 25.59
C GLU A 157 9.87 16.60 25.36
N LYS A 158 8.97 16.32 26.32
CA LYS A 158 7.94 15.29 26.16
C LYS A 158 7.03 15.55 24.95
N SER A 159 6.66 16.81 24.71
CA SER A 159 5.84 17.18 23.55
C SER A 159 6.55 16.92 22.23
N LEU A 160 7.83 17.27 22.15
CA LEU A 160 8.64 17.00 20.95
C LEU A 160 8.83 15.50 20.71
N VAL A 161 9.07 14.71 21.75
CA VAL A 161 9.14 13.25 21.64
C VAL A 161 7.82 12.67 21.15
N ALA A 162 6.68 13.10 21.72
CA ALA A 162 5.36 12.66 21.29
C ALA A 162 5.11 12.98 19.81
N ILE A 163 5.45 14.20 19.36
CA ILE A 163 5.35 14.59 17.94
C ILE A 163 6.24 13.67 17.09
N ALA A 164 7.48 13.40 17.51
CA ALA A 164 8.40 12.52 16.78
C ALA A 164 7.85 11.08 16.68
N GLU A 165 7.22 10.56 17.74
CA GLU A 165 6.55 9.26 17.75
C GLU A 165 5.34 9.24 16.80
N ARG A 166 4.51 10.30 16.77
CA ARG A 166 3.39 10.41 15.81
C ARG A 166 3.87 10.49 14.36
N LYS A 167 4.95 11.23 14.11
CA LYS A 167 5.60 11.27 12.79
C LYS A 167 6.16 9.92 12.37
N LEU A 168 6.70 9.15 13.32
CA LEU A 168 7.17 7.80 13.07
C LEU A 168 6.01 6.84 12.75
N GLN A 169 4.87 6.97 13.46
CA GLN A 169 3.65 6.21 13.20
C GLN A 169 3.11 6.52 11.79
N SER A 170 3.02 7.80 11.41
CA SER A 170 2.65 8.25 10.06
C SER A 170 3.76 8.09 9.01
N ARG A 171 4.78 7.26 9.26
CA ARG A 171 5.90 6.92 8.35
C ARG A 171 6.78 8.09 7.87
N GLN A 172 6.69 9.26 8.51
CA GLN A 172 7.55 10.42 8.25
C GLN A 172 8.88 10.30 9.02
N THR A 173 9.69 9.30 8.69
CA THR A 173 10.90 8.92 9.46
C THR A 173 11.94 10.04 9.51
N THR A 174 12.12 10.78 8.41
CA THR A 174 13.09 11.89 8.33
C THR A 174 12.81 12.98 9.37
N ILE A 175 11.54 13.35 9.52
CA ILE A 175 11.10 14.38 10.47
C ILE A 175 11.15 13.84 11.90
N ALA A 176 10.68 12.60 12.11
CA ALA A 176 10.79 11.93 13.41
C ALA A 176 12.24 11.89 13.91
N LYS A 177 13.21 11.57 13.03
CA LYS A 177 14.65 11.63 13.33
C LYS A 177 15.13 13.04 13.61
N ALA A 178 14.71 14.03 12.85
CA ALA A 178 15.14 15.40 13.10
C ALA A 178 14.71 15.91 14.48
N ILE A 179 13.42 15.74 14.80
CA ILE A 179 12.85 16.20 16.09
C ILE A 179 13.52 15.45 17.25
N SER A 180 13.63 14.13 17.16
CA SER A 180 14.25 13.35 18.25
C SER A 180 15.76 13.61 18.40
N ALA A 181 16.48 13.92 17.32
CA ALA A 181 17.89 14.29 17.40
C ALA A 181 18.10 15.62 18.16
N GLU A 182 17.20 16.59 17.97
CA GLU A 182 17.23 17.85 18.71
C GLU A 182 16.97 17.62 20.20
N VAL A 183 16.02 16.75 20.55
CA VAL A 183 15.79 16.35 21.95
C VAL A 183 17.02 15.66 22.53
N VAL A 184 17.63 14.70 21.82
CA VAL A 184 18.84 14.00 22.29
C VAL A 184 20.04 14.94 22.43
N LYS A 185 20.15 15.97 21.60
CA LYS A 185 21.21 16.98 21.72
C LYS A 185 21.10 17.78 23.03
N LYS A 186 19.87 18.09 23.45
CA LYS A 186 19.58 18.84 24.69
C LYS A 186 19.60 17.93 25.93
N ASP A 187 19.02 16.75 25.82
CA ASP A 187 19.02 15.70 26.85
C ASP A 187 19.51 14.35 26.29
N PRO A 188 20.81 14.07 26.36
CA PRO A 188 21.38 12.80 25.90
C PRO A 188 20.89 11.57 26.67
N LYS A 189 20.18 11.71 27.79
CA LYS A 189 19.63 10.58 28.57
C LYS A 189 18.18 10.27 28.23
N ASN A 190 17.55 11.01 27.31
CA ASN A 190 16.18 10.76 26.90
C ASN A 190 16.06 9.47 26.07
N VAL A 191 15.78 8.36 26.76
CA VAL A 191 15.73 7.01 26.15
C VAL A 191 14.64 6.86 25.09
N ARG A 192 13.53 7.61 25.21
CA ARG A 192 12.44 7.58 24.22
C ARG A 192 12.81 8.30 22.93
N ALA A 193 13.44 9.48 23.04
CA ALA A 193 13.97 10.16 21.86
C ALA A 193 15.04 9.30 21.15
N GLN A 194 15.87 8.58 21.90
CA GLN A 194 16.83 7.63 21.33
C GLN A 194 16.15 6.42 20.66
N SER A 195 15.08 5.86 21.23
CA SER A 195 14.36 4.75 20.61
C SER A 195 13.68 5.16 19.30
N VAL A 196 13.17 6.39 19.18
CA VAL A 196 12.63 6.93 17.92
C VAL A 196 13.66 6.85 16.78
N GLN A 197 14.93 7.16 17.04
CA GLN A 197 16.00 7.03 16.04
C GLN A 197 16.18 5.58 15.57
N GLY A 198 16.19 4.63 16.51
CA GLY A 198 16.33 3.21 16.21
C GLY A 198 15.15 2.67 15.40
N TYR A 199 13.93 3.02 15.79
CA TYR A 199 12.72 2.61 15.07
C TYR A 199 12.58 3.29 13.70
N ALA A 200 13.00 4.55 13.58
CA ALA A 200 13.07 5.22 12.28
C ALA A 200 14.06 4.52 11.33
N ALA A 201 15.22 4.11 11.83
CA ALA A 201 16.18 3.33 11.05
C ALA A 201 15.62 1.95 10.65
N LEU A 202 14.87 1.27 11.53
CA LEU A 202 14.15 0.03 11.19
C LEU A 202 13.13 0.22 10.06
N LYS A 203 12.33 1.29 10.12
CA LYS A 203 11.34 1.60 9.07
C LYS A 203 11.98 1.95 7.73
N GLU A 204 13.16 2.56 7.75
CA GLU A 204 13.97 2.84 6.55
C GLU A 204 14.73 1.60 6.03
N GLY A 205 14.74 0.50 6.77
CA GLY A 205 15.49 -0.71 6.41
C GLY A 205 16.99 -0.65 6.73
N ASP A 206 17.47 0.42 7.39
CA ASP A 206 18.86 0.51 7.85
C ASP A 206 19.06 -0.29 9.15
N LEU A 207 19.17 -1.61 8.97
CA LEU A 207 19.35 -2.55 10.08
C LEU A 207 20.67 -2.33 10.84
N LYS A 208 21.69 -1.72 10.20
CA LYS A 208 22.98 -1.43 10.85
C LYS A 208 22.85 -0.25 11.79
N ALA A 209 22.25 0.86 11.34
CA ALA A 209 22.00 2.01 12.20
C ALA A 209 21.02 1.67 13.34
N ALA A 210 19.96 0.90 13.04
CA ALA A 210 19.03 0.41 14.05
C ALA A 210 19.72 -0.44 15.13
N GLU A 211 20.52 -1.43 14.73
CA GLU A 211 21.27 -2.27 15.67
C GLU A 211 22.17 -1.43 16.57
N LYS A 212 22.92 -0.49 15.98
CA LYS A 212 23.82 0.40 16.74
C LYS A 212 23.05 1.22 17.77
N ALA A 213 21.92 1.80 17.38
CA ALA A 213 21.08 2.61 18.27
C ALA A 213 20.52 1.78 19.43
N PHE A 214 19.91 0.64 19.15
CA PHE A 214 19.32 -0.21 20.18
C PHE A 214 20.35 -0.94 21.04
N TYR A 215 21.52 -1.28 20.48
CA TYR A 215 22.63 -1.82 21.26
C TYR A 215 23.11 -0.81 22.30
N LYS A 216 23.29 0.46 21.94
CA LYS A 216 23.61 1.52 22.91
C LYS A 216 22.54 1.60 23.99
N LEU A 217 21.26 1.64 23.60
CA LEU A 217 20.13 1.75 24.54
C LEU A 217 20.06 0.54 25.50
N SER A 218 20.36 -0.67 25.01
CA SER A 218 20.36 -1.91 25.80
C SER A 218 21.41 -1.94 26.92
N ARG A 219 22.40 -1.04 26.88
CA ARG A 219 23.42 -0.88 27.93
C ARG A 219 23.02 0.12 29.01
N GLU A 220 21.95 0.88 28.80
CA GLU A 220 21.37 1.74 29.82
C GLU A 220 20.64 0.90 30.89
N LYS A 221 20.23 1.55 31.99
CA LYS A 221 19.44 0.90 33.06
C LYS A 221 17.95 1.25 32.91
N GLY A 222 17.09 0.43 33.51
CA GLY A 222 15.65 0.70 33.57
C GLY A 222 14.96 0.62 32.20
N GLU A 223 14.15 1.64 31.86
CA GLU A 223 13.37 1.68 30.62
C GLU A 223 14.24 1.60 29.36
N GLY A 224 15.44 2.20 29.38
CA GLY A 224 16.39 2.15 28.26
C GLY A 224 16.85 0.72 27.95
N GLU A 225 17.17 -0.08 28.97
CA GLU A 225 17.57 -1.47 28.79
C GLU A 225 16.48 -2.28 28.05
N LEU A 226 15.23 -2.10 28.49
CA LEU A 226 14.07 -2.80 27.94
C LEU A 226 13.80 -2.36 26.49
N LEU A 227 13.77 -1.05 26.22
CA LEU A 227 13.59 -0.50 24.87
C LEU A 227 14.70 -0.96 23.93
N GLY A 228 15.95 -0.99 24.40
CA GLY A 228 17.09 -1.45 23.63
C GLY A 228 16.99 -2.93 23.26
N LYS A 229 16.68 -3.80 24.23
CA LYS A 229 16.53 -5.24 23.97
C LYS A 229 15.32 -5.55 23.08
N GLU A 230 14.23 -4.82 23.27
CA GLU A 230 13.04 -4.94 22.43
C GLU A 230 13.33 -4.54 20.97
N GLY A 231 13.99 -3.40 20.76
CA GLY A 231 14.42 -2.98 19.43
C GLY A 231 15.46 -3.93 18.80
N LEU A 232 16.42 -4.44 19.57
CA LEU A 232 17.37 -5.46 19.11
C LEU A 232 16.67 -6.77 18.72
N SER A 233 15.64 -7.17 19.46
CA SER A 233 14.83 -8.33 19.10
C SER A 233 14.22 -8.16 17.70
N HIS A 234 13.66 -6.99 17.41
CA HIS A 234 13.13 -6.70 16.08
C HIS A 234 14.22 -6.65 15.00
N VAL A 235 15.37 -6.02 15.29
CA VAL A 235 16.53 -6.01 14.37
C VAL A 235 16.96 -7.44 14.03
N TYR A 236 17.11 -8.32 15.03
CA TYR A 236 17.51 -9.71 14.79
C TYR A 236 16.45 -10.51 14.05
N ALA A 237 15.17 -10.25 14.29
CA ALA A 237 14.09 -10.83 13.50
C ALA A 237 14.24 -10.44 12.01
N ARG A 238 14.40 -9.14 11.71
CA ARG A 238 14.58 -8.64 10.33
C ARG A 238 15.86 -9.16 9.65
N LYS A 239 16.89 -9.50 10.40
CA LYS A 239 18.14 -10.11 9.91
C LYS A 239 18.05 -11.62 9.68
N GLY A 240 16.90 -12.25 9.92
CA GLY A 240 16.76 -13.71 9.84
C GLY A 240 17.53 -14.44 10.95
N GLN A 241 17.68 -13.84 12.13
CA GLN A 241 18.34 -14.43 13.32
C GLN A 241 17.30 -14.70 14.43
N PRO A 242 16.37 -15.65 14.23
CA PRO A 242 15.20 -15.79 15.08
C PRO A 242 15.53 -16.26 16.50
N GLU A 243 16.59 -17.03 16.71
CA GLU A 243 17.03 -17.49 18.04
C GLU A 243 17.47 -16.31 18.92
N LYS A 244 18.26 -15.38 18.34
CA LYS A 244 18.67 -14.16 19.03
C LYS A 244 17.49 -13.24 19.30
N ALA A 245 16.58 -13.12 18.34
CA ALA A 245 15.37 -12.32 18.49
C ALA A 245 14.49 -12.83 19.64
N ILE A 246 14.21 -14.15 19.68
CA ILE A 246 13.44 -14.79 20.75
C ILE A 246 14.14 -14.64 22.11
N SER A 247 15.47 -14.80 22.14
CA SER A 247 16.25 -14.62 23.37
C SER A 247 16.06 -13.22 23.95
N MET A 248 16.28 -12.17 23.12
CA MET A 248 16.10 -10.78 23.54
C MET A 248 14.66 -10.48 23.99
N ALA A 249 13.65 -10.93 23.25
CA ALA A 249 12.25 -10.75 23.63
C ALA A 249 11.91 -11.45 24.95
N THR A 250 12.50 -12.62 25.21
CA THR A 250 12.29 -13.37 26.46
C THR A 250 12.94 -12.69 27.65
N GLU A 251 14.09 -12.05 27.46
CA GLU A 251 14.70 -11.23 28.51
C GLU A 251 13.84 -10.01 28.88
N VAL A 252 13.23 -9.36 27.87
CA VAL A 252 12.30 -8.24 28.10
C VAL A 252 11.08 -8.72 28.89
N GLU A 253 10.47 -9.83 28.48
CA GLU A 253 9.30 -10.43 29.16
C GLU A 253 9.60 -10.77 30.63
N LYS A 254 10.76 -11.37 30.91
CA LYS A 254 11.18 -11.72 32.29
C LYS A 254 11.27 -10.49 33.21
N LYS A 255 11.65 -9.34 32.66
CA LYS A 255 11.82 -8.10 33.42
C LYS A 255 10.56 -7.25 33.47
N SER A 256 9.70 -7.34 32.46
CA SER A 256 8.44 -6.59 32.41
C SER A 256 7.40 -7.32 31.58
N GLN A 257 6.31 -7.72 32.24
CA GLN A 257 5.13 -8.30 31.61
C GLN A 257 4.28 -7.26 30.84
N GLN A 258 4.62 -5.97 30.94
CA GLN A 258 3.87 -4.87 30.32
C GLN A 258 4.50 -4.36 29.01
N ARG A 259 5.30 -5.18 28.32
CA ARG A 259 5.95 -4.85 27.05
C ARG A 259 5.31 -5.59 25.88
N ALA A 260 4.31 -4.96 25.26
CA ALA A 260 3.54 -5.58 24.18
C ALA A 260 4.41 -6.02 22.99
N TYR A 261 5.45 -5.26 22.64
CA TYR A 261 6.17 -5.49 21.40
C TYR A 261 7.05 -6.73 21.41
N ALA A 262 7.60 -7.10 22.57
CA ALA A 262 8.33 -8.37 22.71
C ALA A 262 7.44 -9.58 22.33
N HIS A 263 6.17 -9.54 22.72
CA HIS A 263 5.18 -10.55 22.36
C HIS A 263 4.76 -10.46 20.88
N VAL A 264 4.66 -9.26 20.30
CA VAL A 264 4.46 -9.10 18.85
C VAL A 264 5.57 -9.80 18.06
N ILE A 265 6.84 -9.52 18.40
CA ILE A 265 7.99 -10.11 17.71
C ILE A 265 8.00 -11.64 17.85
N LYS A 266 7.72 -12.16 19.05
CA LYS A 266 7.56 -13.62 19.24
C LYS A 266 6.43 -14.18 18.39
N GLY A 267 5.29 -13.50 18.34
CA GLY A 267 4.16 -13.88 17.52
C GLY A 267 4.51 -13.98 16.04
N ASP A 268 5.19 -12.96 15.50
CA ASP A 268 5.62 -12.93 14.10
C ASP A 268 6.57 -14.10 13.79
N LEU A 269 7.52 -14.38 14.69
CA LEU A 269 8.48 -15.48 14.56
C LEU A 269 7.84 -16.87 14.70
N TYR A 270 6.85 -17.04 15.56
CA TYR A 270 6.08 -18.29 15.64
C TYR A 270 5.24 -18.50 14.39
N TYR A 271 4.63 -17.42 13.86
CA TYR A 271 3.85 -17.51 12.65
C TYR A 271 4.73 -17.90 11.45
N SER A 272 5.89 -17.27 11.29
CA SER A 272 6.84 -17.59 10.20
C SER A 272 7.37 -19.02 10.26
N ARG A 273 7.29 -19.68 11.43
CA ARG A 273 7.59 -21.10 11.65
C ARG A 273 6.37 -22.01 11.49
N ASN A 274 5.32 -21.53 10.82
CA ASN A 274 4.05 -22.23 10.62
C ASN A 274 3.38 -22.67 11.94
N ASN A 275 3.50 -21.86 12.99
CA ASN A 275 2.84 -22.09 14.28
C ASN A 275 1.83 -20.97 14.63
N PRO A 276 0.71 -20.88 13.89
CA PRO A 276 -0.26 -19.79 14.05
C PRO A 276 -0.97 -19.80 15.40
N ARG A 277 -1.06 -20.96 16.09
CA ARG A 277 -1.68 -21.05 17.43
C ARG A 277 -0.79 -20.40 18.49
N GLN A 278 0.51 -20.66 18.47
CA GLN A 278 1.45 -19.98 19.38
C GLN A 278 1.55 -18.49 19.03
N ALA A 279 1.53 -18.15 17.75
CA ALA A 279 1.51 -16.76 17.32
C ALA A 279 0.31 -15.98 17.87
N GLU A 280 -0.90 -16.52 17.72
CA GLU A 280 -2.13 -15.94 18.28
C GLU A 280 -2.04 -15.77 19.80
N ALA A 281 -1.51 -16.76 20.52
CA ALA A 281 -1.34 -16.66 21.97
C ALA A 281 -0.41 -15.50 22.37
N GLU A 282 0.69 -15.29 21.65
CA GLU A 282 1.60 -14.17 21.89
C GLU A 282 0.95 -12.82 21.53
N TYR A 283 0.24 -12.72 20.41
CA TYR A 283 -0.48 -11.48 20.08
C TYR A 283 -1.58 -11.14 21.10
N LEU A 284 -2.28 -12.14 21.65
CA LEU A 284 -3.25 -11.93 22.73
C LEU A 284 -2.59 -11.43 24.01
N LYS A 285 -1.37 -11.88 24.34
CA LYS A 285 -0.59 -11.32 25.46
C LYS A 285 -0.25 -9.87 25.18
N ALA A 286 0.27 -9.56 24.00
CA ALA A 286 0.59 -8.20 23.59
C ALA A 286 -0.62 -7.25 23.68
N ALA A 287 -1.77 -7.67 23.17
CA ALA A 287 -3.02 -6.92 23.19
C ALA A 287 -3.48 -6.55 24.62
N LYS A 288 -3.27 -7.46 25.59
CA LYS A 288 -3.66 -7.31 27.01
C LYS A 288 -2.68 -6.46 27.83
N SER A 289 -1.48 -6.15 27.32
CA SER A 289 -0.46 -5.37 28.06
C SER A 289 -0.83 -3.88 28.15
N ALA A 290 -1.77 -3.52 29.03
CA ALA A 290 -2.32 -2.16 29.16
C ALA A 290 -1.31 -1.04 29.53
N GLY A 291 -0.08 -1.37 29.94
CA GLY A 291 1.02 -0.43 30.22
C GLY A 291 2.02 -0.20 29.07
N ALA A 292 1.83 -0.85 27.92
CA ALA A 292 2.72 -0.71 26.77
C ALA A 292 2.40 0.53 25.93
N ASP A 293 3.35 0.95 25.09
CA ASP A 293 3.09 1.91 24.00
C ASP A 293 1.85 1.48 23.19
N PRO A 294 0.82 2.35 23.07
CA PRO A 294 -0.41 2.04 22.34
C PRO A 294 -0.18 1.54 20.91
N SER A 295 0.88 2.03 20.24
CA SER A 295 1.19 1.64 18.86
C SER A 295 1.59 0.17 18.73
N HIS A 296 2.36 -0.36 19.69
CA HIS A 296 2.74 -1.78 19.67
C HIS A 296 1.56 -2.71 19.92
N ARG A 297 0.59 -2.28 20.74
CA ARG A 297 -0.68 -3.00 20.91
C ARG A 297 -1.52 -2.96 19.64
N ALA A 298 -1.53 -1.82 18.94
CA ALA A 298 -2.20 -1.72 17.65
C ALA A 298 -1.67 -2.75 16.64
N VAL A 299 -0.34 -2.95 16.58
CA VAL A 299 0.28 -4.01 15.76
C VAL A 299 -0.25 -5.40 16.14
N ALA A 300 -0.32 -5.74 17.43
CA ALA A 300 -0.85 -7.02 17.89
C ALA A 300 -2.31 -7.25 17.47
N PHE A 301 -3.16 -6.22 17.62
CA PHE A 301 -4.54 -6.27 17.18
C PHE A 301 -4.66 -6.43 15.66
N ASN A 302 -3.82 -5.77 14.88
CA ASN A 302 -3.78 -6.00 13.44
C ASN A 302 -3.41 -7.44 13.08
N GLN A 303 -2.40 -8.01 13.73
CA GLN A 303 -2.02 -9.41 13.49
C GLN A 303 -3.13 -10.38 13.89
N LEU A 304 -3.84 -10.15 15.00
CA LEU A 304 -5.03 -10.92 15.37
C LEU A 304 -6.14 -10.78 14.34
N GLY A 305 -6.40 -9.55 13.86
CA GLY A 305 -7.36 -9.29 12.80
C GLY A 305 -7.03 -10.05 11.52
N ARG A 306 -5.75 -10.09 11.13
CA ARG A 306 -5.25 -10.88 10.00
C ARG A 306 -5.48 -12.38 10.20
N ILE A 307 -5.19 -12.92 11.40
CA ILE A 307 -5.44 -14.33 11.71
C ILE A 307 -6.94 -14.67 11.57
N TYR A 308 -7.82 -13.81 12.08
CA TYR A 308 -9.27 -14.04 11.96
C TYR A 308 -9.76 -13.89 10.52
N ALA A 309 -9.24 -12.93 9.75
CA ALA A 309 -9.55 -12.77 8.33
C ALA A 309 -9.18 -14.02 7.51
N VAL A 310 -7.97 -14.57 7.72
CA VAL A 310 -7.50 -15.80 7.05
C VAL A 310 -8.36 -17.01 7.42
N ARG A 311 -8.97 -17.03 8.62
CA ARG A 311 -9.92 -18.06 9.04
C ARG A 311 -11.35 -17.81 8.56
N GLY A 312 -11.62 -16.71 7.86
CA GLY A 312 -12.96 -16.30 7.42
C GLY A 312 -13.85 -15.72 8.52
N ASP A 313 -13.32 -15.47 9.72
CA ASP A 313 -14.06 -14.84 10.82
C ASP A 313 -13.98 -13.30 10.68
N TYR A 314 -14.68 -12.78 9.68
CA TYR A 314 -14.61 -11.36 9.32
C TYR A 314 -15.15 -10.43 10.43
N HIS A 315 -16.12 -10.89 11.24
CA HIS A 315 -16.61 -10.09 12.38
C HIS A 315 -15.50 -9.87 13.41
N LYS A 316 -14.86 -10.93 13.89
CA LYS A 316 -13.75 -10.77 14.84
C LYS A 316 -12.56 -10.05 14.23
N SER A 317 -12.32 -10.26 12.93
CA SER A 317 -11.29 -9.52 12.20
C SER A 317 -11.51 -8.01 12.29
N MET A 318 -12.73 -7.56 12.00
CA MET A 318 -13.12 -6.15 12.09
C MET A 318 -13.00 -5.61 13.51
N ASP A 319 -13.45 -6.36 14.53
CA ASP A 319 -13.32 -5.94 15.93
C ASP A 319 -11.85 -5.69 16.31
N MET A 320 -10.94 -6.55 15.86
CA MET A 320 -9.51 -6.39 16.13
C MET A 320 -8.93 -5.21 15.35
N TYR A 321 -9.28 -5.03 14.08
CA TYR A 321 -8.80 -3.86 13.33
C TYR A 321 -9.33 -2.54 13.89
N ASP A 322 -10.58 -2.51 14.37
CA ASP A 322 -11.15 -1.34 15.04
C ASP A 322 -10.39 -1.00 16.33
N GLN A 323 -10.00 -2.01 17.12
CA GLN A 323 -9.13 -1.80 18.27
C GLN A 323 -7.74 -1.29 17.87
N ALA A 324 -7.17 -1.79 16.77
CA ALA A 324 -5.89 -1.32 16.25
C ALA A 324 -5.96 0.16 15.85
N VAL A 325 -6.94 0.55 15.04
CA VAL A 325 -7.15 1.94 14.60
C VAL A 325 -7.52 2.86 15.76
N ALA A 326 -8.23 2.33 16.77
CA ALA A 326 -8.52 3.07 17.99
C ALA A 326 -7.26 3.34 18.83
N LEU A 327 -6.25 2.48 18.82
CA LEU A 327 -5.00 2.69 19.55
C LEU A 327 -4.00 3.53 18.77
N ASP A 328 -3.92 3.31 17.45
CA ASP A 328 -3.07 4.06 16.54
C ASP A 328 -3.87 4.48 15.28
N PRO A 329 -4.42 5.71 15.27
CA PRO A 329 -5.14 6.25 14.12
C PRO A 329 -4.29 6.42 12.85
N TYR A 330 -2.95 6.34 12.96
CA TYR A 330 -2.04 6.41 11.83
C TYR A 330 -1.71 5.02 11.26
N TYR A 331 -2.32 3.96 11.78
CA TYR A 331 -1.95 2.61 11.36
C TYR A 331 -2.59 2.24 10.01
N VAL A 332 -1.85 2.54 8.94
CA VAL A 332 -2.26 2.34 7.55
C VAL A 332 -2.62 0.89 7.26
N GLU A 333 -1.83 -0.06 7.78
CA GLU A 333 -2.05 -1.49 7.60
C GLU A 333 -3.38 -1.94 8.19
N ALA A 334 -3.71 -1.56 9.43
CA ALA A 334 -4.99 -1.92 10.03
C ALA A 334 -6.17 -1.30 9.25
N THR A 335 -6.05 -0.03 8.84
CA THR A 335 -7.11 0.67 8.09
C THR A 335 -7.33 0.06 6.71
N SER A 336 -6.25 -0.28 5.99
CA SER A 336 -6.33 -0.96 4.69
C SER A 336 -6.82 -2.41 4.81
N ASN A 337 -6.44 -3.12 5.88
CA ASN A 337 -6.94 -4.47 6.12
C ASN A 337 -8.45 -4.49 6.40
N LYS A 338 -9.00 -3.46 7.07
CA LYS A 338 -10.47 -3.28 7.14
C LYS A 338 -11.10 -3.17 5.76
N GLY A 339 -10.48 -2.36 4.87
CA GLY A 339 -10.92 -2.23 3.49
C GLY A 339 -10.95 -3.57 2.75
N MET A 340 -9.90 -4.39 2.93
CA MET A 340 -9.83 -5.73 2.35
C MET A 340 -10.90 -6.68 2.91
N THR A 341 -11.20 -6.59 4.21
CA THR A 341 -12.29 -7.37 4.80
C THR A 341 -13.66 -6.94 4.24
N TYR A 342 -13.92 -5.65 4.10
CA TYR A 342 -15.15 -5.16 3.46
C TYR A 342 -15.25 -5.59 1.99
N GLU A 343 -14.14 -5.54 1.25
CA GLU A 343 -14.05 -6.01 -0.13
C GLU A 343 -14.40 -7.51 -0.23
N ARG A 344 -13.86 -8.36 0.64
CA ARG A 344 -14.23 -9.80 0.70
C ARG A 344 -15.69 -10.04 1.08
N GLN A 345 -16.33 -9.08 1.75
CA GLN A 345 -17.76 -9.12 2.05
C GLN A 345 -18.63 -8.51 0.93
N GLY A 346 -18.03 -7.96 -0.13
CA GLY A 346 -18.73 -7.26 -1.21
C GLY A 346 -19.21 -5.85 -0.85
N GLU A 347 -18.77 -5.30 0.28
CA GLU A 347 -19.14 -3.95 0.74
C GLU A 347 -18.19 -2.89 0.15
N TRP A 348 -18.25 -2.68 -1.17
CA TRP A 348 -17.30 -1.84 -1.93
C TRP A 348 -17.29 -0.37 -1.52
N ASP A 349 -18.42 0.16 -1.07
CA ASP A 349 -18.54 1.53 -0.57
C ASP A 349 -17.70 1.73 0.69
N LYS A 350 -17.80 0.82 1.67
CA LYS A 350 -17.01 0.84 2.90
C LYS A 350 -15.54 0.49 2.65
N ALA A 351 -15.27 -0.43 1.73
CA ALA A 351 -13.91 -0.75 1.30
C ALA A 351 -13.22 0.50 0.73
N LEU A 352 -13.89 1.22 -0.17
CA LEU A 352 -13.39 2.46 -0.77
C LEU A 352 -13.13 3.54 0.28
N GLU A 353 -14.03 3.73 1.25
CA GLU A 353 -13.84 4.67 2.35
C GLU A 353 -12.60 4.32 3.18
N ALA A 354 -12.45 3.05 3.57
CA ALA A 354 -11.31 2.58 4.35
C ALA A 354 -9.99 2.77 3.59
N TYR A 355 -9.94 2.41 2.30
CA TYR A 355 -8.75 2.61 1.47
C TYR A 355 -8.41 4.09 1.29
N ARG A 356 -9.39 4.97 1.08
CA ARG A 356 -9.17 6.43 0.99
C ARG A 356 -8.65 7.02 2.28
N ARG A 357 -9.16 6.55 3.43
CA ARG A 357 -8.65 6.95 4.74
C ARG A 357 -7.20 6.52 4.93
N ALA A 358 -6.88 5.27 4.60
CA ALA A 358 -5.51 4.76 4.65
C ALA A 358 -4.58 5.56 3.71
N HIS A 359 -5.05 5.90 2.51
CA HIS A 359 -4.32 6.74 1.55
C HIS A 359 -4.12 8.18 2.04
N THR A 360 -5.07 8.74 2.80
CA THR A 360 -4.93 10.09 3.37
C THR A 360 -3.86 10.15 4.45
N ILE A 361 -3.70 9.05 5.21
CA ILE A 361 -2.65 8.91 6.23
C ILE A 361 -1.26 8.79 5.57
N ASP A 362 -1.12 7.99 4.52
CA ASP A 362 0.11 7.81 3.75
C ASP A 362 -0.17 7.85 2.25
N ARG A 363 -0.07 9.06 1.66
CA ARG A 363 -0.32 9.30 0.23
C ARG A 363 0.73 8.68 -0.68
N SER A 364 1.89 8.32 -0.12
CA SER A 364 2.97 7.69 -0.88
C SER A 364 2.81 6.18 -1.01
N ASP A 365 1.87 5.59 -0.27
CA ASP A 365 1.63 4.15 -0.25
C ASP A 365 0.87 3.70 -1.52
N PRO A 366 1.52 3.02 -2.48
CA PRO A 366 0.86 2.62 -3.72
C PRO A 366 -0.25 1.60 -3.46
N PHE A 367 -0.18 0.88 -2.34
CA PHE A 367 -1.12 -0.18 -1.98
C PHE A 367 -2.54 0.35 -1.77
N THR A 368 -2.66 1.47 -1.06
CA THR A 368 -3.96 2.05 -0.71
C THR A 368 -4.59 2.72 -1.93
N ALA A 369 -3.78 3.31 -2.82
CA ALA A 369 -4.24 3.91 -4.06
C ALA A 369 -4.80 2.86 -5.04
N THR A 370 -4.05 1.79 -5.30
CA THR A 370 -4.49 0.70 -6.21
C THR A 370 -5.79 0.06 -5.71
N LEU A 371 -5.87 -0.26 -4.42
CA LEU A 371 -7.07 -0.88 -3.85
C LEU A 371 -8.28 0.08 -3.83
N ALA A 372 -8.06 1.38 -3.58
CA ALA A 372 -9.11 2.39 -3.67
C ALA A 372 -9.67 2.53 -5.09
N GLU A 373 -8.82 2.58 -6.12
CA GLU A 373 -9.31 2.64 -7.51
C GLU A 373 -10.05 1.36 -7.90
N ASN A 374 -9.59 0.18 -7.46
CA ASN A 374 -10.34 -1.06 -7.67
C ASN A 374 -11.72 -1.03 -7.01
N ALA A 375 -11.81 -0.66 -5.73
CA ALA A 375 -13.08 -0.59 -5.02
C ALA A 375 -14.05 0.44 -5.65
N LYS A 376 -13.51 1.58 -6.12
CA LYS A 376 -14.28 2.59 -6.85
C LYS A 376 -14.80 2.06 -8.19
N ARG A 377 -13.97 1.34 -8.95
CA ARG A 377 -14.37 0.69 -10.21
C ARG A 377 -15.51 -0.31 -9.97
N MET A 378 -15.40 -1.13 -8.93
CA MET A 378 -16.45 -2.08 -8.53
C MET A 378 -17.75 -1.38 -8.15
N LEU A 379 -17.68 -0.33 -7.34
CA LEU A 379 -18.85 0.45 -6.94
C LEU A 379 -19.56 1.12 -8.14
N LEU A 380 -18.79 1.62 -9.12
CA LEU A 380 -19.34 2.20 -10.34
C LEU A 380 -20.00 1.14 -11.22
N MET A 381 -19.35 -0.01 -11.39
CA MET A 381 -19.89 -1.15 -12.12
C MET A 381 -21.20 -1.66 -11.51
N GLU A 382 -21.30 -1.72 -10.18
CA GLU A 382 -22.54 -2.10 -9.51
C GLU A 382 -23.66 -1.08 -9.71
N LYS A 383 -23.34 0.20 -9.91
CA LYS A 383 -24.34 1.24 -10.14
C LYS A 383 -24.84 1.30 -11.58
N ASP A 384 -24.09 0.79 -12.55
CA ASP A 384 -24.47 0.76 -13.96
C ASP A 384 -25.07 -0.60 -14.38
N PRO A 385 -26.40 -0.68 -14.64
CA PRO A 385 -27.06 -1.92 -15.04
C PRO A 385 -26.54 -2.50 -16.36
N GLU A 386 -26.14 -1.66 -17.31
CA GLU A 386 -25.82 -2.12 -18.66
C GLU A 386 -24.38 -2.61 -18.77
N THR A 387 -23.48 -2.00 -18.01
CA THR A 387 -22.14 -2.54 -17.77
C THR A 387 -22.25 -3.89 -17.06
N ARG A 388 -23.09 -4.01 -16.01
CA ARG A 388 -23.30 -5.27 -15.30
C ARG A 388 -23.83 -6.38 -16.21
N LYS A 389 -24.81 -6.08 -17.06
CA LYS A 389 -25.38 -7.03 -18.02
C LYS A 389 -24.37 -7.46 -19.09
N THR A 390 -23.50 -6.56 -19.52
CA THR A 390 -22.44 -6.88 -20.49
C THR A 390 -21.37 -7.76 -19.86
N LEU A 391 -20.97 -7.45 -18.63
CA LEU A 391 -20.04 -8.28 -17.86
C LEU A 391 -20.60 -9.69 -17.60
N GLU A 392 -21.86 -9.80 -17.17
CA GLU A 392 -22.48 -11.10 -16.89
C GLU A 392 -22.53 -11.99 -18.14
N ARG A 393 -22.84 -11.41 -19.31
CA ARG A 393 -22.79 -12.13 -20.60
C ARG A 393 -21.37 -12.65 -20.92
N ARG A 394 -20.33 -11.85 -20.64
CA ARG A 394 -18.93 -12.26 -20.81
C ARG A 394 -18.59 -13.41 -19.87
N ILE A 395 -18.96 -13.32 -18.59
CA ILE A 395 -18.76 -14.36 -17.57
C ILE A 395 -19.46 -15.67 -17.99
N ASP A 396 -20.74 -15.61 -18.39
CA ASP A 396 -21.51 -16.77 -18.84
C ASP A 396 -20.86 -17.49 -20.02
N THR A 397 -20.33 -16.70 -20.97
CA THR A 397 -19.62 -17.24 -22.13
C THR A 397 -18.36 -17.99 -21.68
N ILE A 398 -17.56 -17.42 -20.78
CA ILE A 398 -16.34 -18.06 -20.26
C ILE A 398 -16.69 -19.33 -19.49
N VAL A 399 -17.71 -19.31 -18.62
CA VAL A 399 -18.16 -20.49 -17.87
C VAL A 399 -18.61 -21.61 -18.81
N LYS A 400 -19.36 -21.26 -19.87
CA LYS A 400 -19.74 -22.22 -20.91
C LYS A 400 -18.51 -22.81 -21.61
N ASN A 401 -17.56 -21.97 -22.03
CA ASN A 401 -16.33 -22.41 -22.69
C ASN A 401 -15.51 -23.34 -21.78
N TYR A 402 -15.45 -23.02 -20.48
CA TYR A 402 -14.76 -23.85 -19.48
C TYR A 402 -15.35 -25.25 -19.44
N HIS A 403 -16.68 -25.39 -19.33
CA HIS A 403 -17.34 -26.70 -19.31
C HIS A 403 -17.18 -27.46 -20.62
N GLN A 404 -17.23 -26.77 -21.76
CA GLN A 404 -17.09 -27.37 -23.09
C GLN A 404 -15.63 -27.69 -23.48
N ALA A 405 -14.65 -27.28 -22.65
CA ALA A 405 -13.23 -27.39 -22.95
C ALA A 405 -12.84 -26.78 -24.31
N GLN A 406 -13.57 -25.75 -24.74
CA GLN A 406 -13.27 -25.02 -25.97
C GLN A 406 -11.99 -24.20 -25.81
N THR A 407 -11.14 -24.23 -26.85
CA THR A 407 -9.86 -23.52 -26.90
C THR A 407 -10.02 -22.14 -27.55
N ALA A 408 -9.02 -21.27 -27.34
CA ALA A 408 -8.87 -20.03 -28.11
C ALA A 408 -8.96 -20.30 -29.63
N ALA A 409 -9.44 -19.31 -30.37
CA ALA A 409 -9.79 -19.41 -31.79
C ALA A 409 -8.68 -20.08 -32.63
N ALA A 410 -9.12 -20.93 -33.56
CA ALA A 410 -8.26 -21.68 -34.47
C ALA A 410 -7.37 -20.76 -35.32
N GLU A 411 -6.15 -21.22 -35.60
CA GLU A 411 -5.24 -20.62 -36.58
C GLU A 411 -5.99 -20.37 -37.90
N HIS A 412 -5.82 -19.18 -38.47
CA HIS A 412 -6.33 -18.83 -39.78
C HIS A 412 -5.55 -19.62 -40.84
N PRO A 413 -6.15 -20.61 -41.54
CA PRO A 413 -5.41 -21.45 -42.48
C PRO A 413 -4.85 -20.65 -43.67
N GLU A 414 -5.47 -19.51 -43.97
CA GLU A 414 -5.12 -18.61 -45.08
C GLU A 414 -3.96 -17.66 -44.71
N ASP A 415 -3.70 -17.42 -43.42
CA ASP A 415 -2.62 -16.56 -42.92
C ASP A 415 -1.92 -17.21 -41.72
N PRO A 416 -0.91 -18.06 -41.97
CA PRO A 416 -0.22 -18.80 -40.91
C PRO A 416 0.88 -17.98 -40.21
N TRP A 417 1.15 -16.74 -40.65
CA TRP A 417 2.27 -15.95 -40.14
C TRP A 417 1.82 -14.77 -39.28
N THR A 418 0.73 -14.10 -39.65
CA THR A 418 0.28 -12.92 -38.92
C THR A 418 -0.17 -13.29 -37.51
N SER A 419 0.32 -12.55 -36.52
CA SER A 419 -0.01 -12.79 -35.12
C SER A 419 -1.49 -12.55 -34.85
N GLY A 420 -2.11 -13.48 -34.14
CA GLY A 420 -3.46 -13.28 -33.59
C GLY A 420 -3.44 -12.39 -32.35
N HIS A 421 -4.64 -12.04 -31.89
CA HIS A 421 -4.84 -11.37 -30.62
C HIS A 421 -4.21 -12.19 -29.46
N THR A 422 -3.35 -11.55 -28.67
CA THR A 422 -2.70 -12.18 -27.51
C THR A 422 -3.34 -11.68 -26.22
N ALA A 423 -4.08 -12.57 -25.55
CA ALA A 423 -4.62 -12.32 -24.23
C ALA A 423 -3.85 -13.09 -23.14
N LEU A 424 -3.78 -12.50 -21.94
CA LEU A 424 -3.13 -13.02 -20.74
C LEU A 424 -4.14 -13.11 -19.59
N VAL A 425 -4.18 -14.25 -18.92
CA VAL A 425 -4.81 -14.37 -17.60
C VAL A 425 -3.73 -14.30 -16.52
N LEU A 426 -3.90 -13.40 -15.56
CA LEU A 426 -3.06 -13.31 -14.37
C LEU A 426 -3.80 -13.87 -13.15
N PHE A 427 -3.25 -14.93 -12.57
CA PHE A 427 -3.71 -15.48 -11.30
C PHE A 427 -3.00 -14.78 -10.14
N GLU A 428 -3.75 -14.47 -9.08
CA GLU A 428 -3.18 -13.92 -7.85
C GLU A 428 -2.12 -14.87 -7.28
N ALA A 429 -1.01 -14.30 -6.81
CA ALA A 429 0.08 -15.09 -6.26
C ALA A 429 -0.36 -15.82 -4.98
N MET A 430 -0.05 -17.11 -4.87
CA MET A 430 -0.33 -17.87 -3.66
C MET A 430 0.55 -17.35 -2.51
N GLU A 431 -0.06 -16.88 -1.43
CA GLU A 431 0.67 -16.39 -0.26
C GLU A 431 1.07 -17.55 0.67
N THR A 432 2.35 -17.62 1.04
CA THR A 432 2.88 -18.66 1.95
C THR A 432 3.95 -18.09 2.89
N GLY A 433 4.29 -18.83 3.95
CA GLY A 433 5.31 -18.42 4.93
C GLY A 433 4.72 -17.66 6.12
N GLY A 434 5.27 -16.47 6.41
CA GLY A 434 4.86 -15.60 7.51
C GLY A 434 3.51 -14.92 7.32
N LEU A 435 3.01 -14.28 8.38
CA LEU A 435 1.81 -13.43 8.30
C LEU A 435 2.25 -12.00 8.02
N SER A 436 1.98 -11.51 6.81
CA SER A 436 2.21 -10.12 6.49
C SER A 436 1.34 -9.21 7.36
N LEU A 437 1.87 -8.03 7.71
CA LEU A 437 1.09 -7.00 8.39
C LEU A 437 -0.12 -6.54 7.56
N ARG A 438 -0.04 -6.70 6.24
CA ARG A 438 -1.01 -6.19 5.28
C ARG A 438 -1.61 -7.31 4.44
N ASP A 439 -2.92 -7.35 4.38
CA ASP A 439 -3.69 -8.27 3.57
C ASP A 439 -3.75 -7.82 2.11
N GLY A 440 -3.98 -8.77 1.20
CA GLY A 440 -4.14 -8.53 -0.23
C GLY A 440 -2.89 -8.00 -0.95
N PHE A 441 -1.69 -8.43 -0.53
CA PHE A 441 -0.48 -8.09 -1.28
C PHE A 441 -0.46 -8.78 -2.64
N ALA A 442 -0.81 -10.06 -2.69
CA ALA A 442 -1.01 -10.76 -3.96
C ALA A 442 -2.00 -10.02 -4.88
N ARG A 443 -3.15 -9.60 -4.33
CA ARG A 443 -4.18 -8.84 -5.05
C ARG A 443 -3.67 -7.50 -5.58
N MET A 444 -2.99 -6.72 -4.76
CA MET A 444 -2.41 -5.43 -5.17
C MET A 444 -1.37 -5.60 -6.29
N LEU A 445 -0.48 -6.60 -6.17
CA LEU A 445 0.49 -6.94 -7.22
C LEU A 445 -0.22 -7.32 -8.52
N ASN A 446 -1.24 -8.15 -8.44
CA ASN A 446 -2.01 -8.62 -9.59
C ASN A 446 -2.71 -7.46 -10.31
N LEU A 447 -3.42 -6.61 -9.56
CA LEU A 447 -4.10 -5.43 -10.10
C LEU A 447 -3.12 -4.43 -10.74
N SER A 448 -2.00 -4.16 -10.07
CA SER A 448 -1.00 -3.21 -10.59
C SER A 448 -0.33 -3.74 -11.85
N LEU A 449 0.03 -5.03 -11.89
CA LEU A 449 0.63 -5.65 -13.07
C LEU A 449 -0.37 -5.73 -14.23
N ALA A 450 -1.63 -6.08 -13.96
CA ALA A 450 -2.67 -6.12 -14.97
C ALA A 450 -2.91 -4.74 -15.61
N ASP A 451 -2.97 -3.68 -14.79
CA ASP A 451 -3.14 -2.30 -15.25
C ASP A 451 -1.96 -1.83 -16.12
N GLN A 452 -0.72 -2.09 -15.68
CA GLN A 452 0.48 -1.69 -16.42
C GLN A 452 0.64 -2.47 -17.74
N LEU A 453 0.38 -3.78 -17.73
CA LEU A 453 0.44 -4.59 -18.96
C LEU A 453 -0.67 -4.21 -19.94
N ASN A 454 -1.90 -3.96 -19.47
CA ASN A 454 -2.98 -3.46 -20.34
C ASN A 454 -2.65 -2.09 -20.94
N THR A 455 -2.11 -1.17 -20.12
CA THR A 455 -1.75 0.18 -20.56
C THR A 455 -0.66 0.17 -21.61
N SER A 456 0.21 -0.85 -21.62
CA SER A 456 1.23 -1.01 -22.67
C SER A 456 0.65 -1.13 -24.09
N GLY A 457 -0.62 -1.52 -24.23
CA GLY A 457 -1.29 -1.77 -25.50
C GLY A 457 -0.81 -3.02 -26.25
N ARG A 458 0.31 -3.63 -25.81
CA ARG A 458 0.93 -4.79 -26.45
C ARG A 458 0.24 -6.12 -26.14
N ILE A 459 -0.47 -6.19 -25.02
CA ILE A 459 -1.18 -7.39 -24.57
C ILE A 459 -2.50 -7.02 -23.91
N GLU A 460 -3.55 -7.81 -24.16
CA GLU A 460 -4.79 -7.72 -23.36
C GLU A 460 -4.65 -8.62 -22.13
N VAL A 461 -4.74 -8.03 -20.95
CA VAL A 461 -4.92 -8.78 -19.70
C VAL A 461 -6.40 -8.89 -19.42
N ILE A 462 -6.89 -10.14 -19.34
CA ILE A 462 -8.26 -10.43 -18.94
C ILE A 462 -8.52 -9.79 -17.58
N ASP A 463 -9.55 -8.94 -17.51
CA ASP A 463 -9.85 -8.16 -16.30
C ASP A 463 -9.94 -9.09 -15.08
N PRO A 464 -9.13 -8.87 -14.02
CA PRO A 464 -9.16 -9.67 -12.81
C PRO A 464 -10.57 -9.87 -12.21
N ILE A 465 -11.46 -8.88 -12.38
CA ILE A 465 -12.86 -8.97 -11.90
C ILE A 465 -13.65 -10.05 -12.66
N VAL A 466 -13.46 -10.14 -13.99
CA VAL A 466 -14.12 -11.17 -14.81
C VAL A 466 -13.67 -12.54 -14.32
N LEU A 467 -12.37 -12.72 -14.11
CA LEU A 467 -11.80 -13.98 -13.65
C LEU A 467 -12.34 -14.36 -12.27
N GLU A 468 -12.37 -13.43 -11.32
CA GLU A 468 -12.90 -13.64 -9.96
C GLU A 468 -14.35 -14.14 -9.99
N ARG A 469 -15.22 -13.48 -10.77
CA ARG A 469 -16.63 -13.88 -10.91
C ARG A 469 -16.81 -15.22 -11.62
N VAL A 470 -15.96 -15.55 -12.59
CA VAL A 470 -15.97 -16.87 -13.25
C VAL A 470 -15.58 -17.96 -12.25
N VAL A 471 -14.54 -17.73 -11.45
CA VAL A 471 -14.09 -18.65 -10.39
C VAL A 471 -15.22 -18.92 -9.40
N ASP A 472 -15.90 -17.85 -8.94
CA ASP A 472 -17.06 -17.96 -8.04
C ASP A 472 -18.20 -18.77 -8.65
N LYS A 473 -18.55 -18.49 -9.91
CA LYS A 473 -19.65 -19.15 -10.63
C LYS A 473 -19.38 -20.62 -10.92
N LEU A 474 -18.10 -20.98 -11.08
CA LEU A 474 -17.63 -22.36 -11.19
C LEU A 474 -17.47 -23.05 -9.82
N ALA A 475 -17.64 -22.32 -8.72
CA ALA A 475 -17.41 -22.78 -7.34
C ALA A 475 -15.99 -23.36 -7.13
N LEU A 476 -14.99 -22.80 -7.82
CA LEU A 476 -13.59 -23.18 -7.68
C LEU A 476 -13.03 -22.59 -6.38
N LYS A 477 -12.24 -23.38 -5.66
CA LYS A 477 -11.60 -22.97 -4.40
C LYS A 477 -10.09 -22.78 -4.59
N ASP A 478 -9.43 -22.20 -3.60
CA ASP A 478 -7.96 -22.01 -3.61
C ASP A 478 -7.17 -23.28 -3.94
N LYS A 479 -7.65 -24.45 -3.49
CA LYS A 479 -7.03 -25.74 -3.83
C LYS A 479 -7.11 -26.01 -5.33
N ASP A 480 -8.23 -25.73 -5.97
CA ASP A 480 -8.41 -25.91 -7.41
C ASP A 480 -7.54 -24.90 -8.18
N LEU A 481 -7.45 -23.66 -7.69
CA LEU A 481 -6.60 -22.61 -8.25
C LEU A 481 -5.10 -22.85 -8.01
N SER A 482 -4.72 -23.85 -7.20
CA SER A 482 -3.33 -24.32 -7.09
C SER A 482 -2.98 -25.39 -8.15
N ASP A 483 -3.98 -26.00 -8.79
CA ASP A 483 -3.78 -26.97 -9.86
C ASP A 483 -3.56 -26.27 -11.20
N GLN A 484 -2.37 -26.45 -11.76
CA GLN A 484 -2.00 -25.89 -13.05
C GLN A 484 -2.95 -26.32 -14.18
N THR A 485 -3.49 -27.54 -14.13
CA THR A 485 -4.44 -28.03 -15.14
C THR A 485 -5.73 -27.22 -15.12
N VAL A 486 -6.22 -26.89 -13.92
CA VAL A 486 -7.42 -26.06 -13.73
C VAL A 486 -7.16 -24.64 -14.22
N MET A 487 -6.02 -24.05 -13.84
CA MET A 487 -5.64 -22.70 -14.27
C MET A 487 -5.46 -22.60 -15.80
N LEU A 488 -4.82 -23.59 -16.43
CA LEU A 488 -4.66 -23.64 -17.89
C LEU A 488 -6.01 -23.78 -18.60
N ARG A 489 -6.91 -24.62 -18.08
CA ARG A 489 -8.28 -24.76 -18.62
C ARG A 489 -9.05 -23.45 -18.52
N LEU A 490 -8.95 -22.76 -17.38
CA LEU A 490 -9.59 -21.47 -17.17
C LEU A 490 -9.01 -20.39 -18.08
N SER A 491 -7.70 -20.37 -18.28
CA SER A 491 -7.02 -19.45 -19.22
C SER A 491 -7.52 -19.65 -20.65
N ARG A 492 -7.61 -20.90 -21.12
CA ARG A 492 -8.15 -21.24 -22.44
C ARG A 492 -9.62 -20.85 -22.58
N ALA A 493 -10.43 -21.06 -21.54
CA ALA A 493 -11.84 -20.66 -21.54
C ALA A 493 -12.03 -19.15 -21.65
N CYS A 494 -11.08 -18.36 -21.14
CA CYS A 494 -11.02 -16.91 -21.31
C CYS A 494 -10.51 -16.47 -22.69
N GLY A 495 -10.10 -17.40 -23.56
CA GLY A 495 -9.45 -17.10 -24.84
C GLY A 495 -8.00 -16.63 -24.71
N ALA A 496 -7.38 -16.79 -23.53
CA ALA A 496 -6.01 -16.36 -23.30
C ALA A 496 -5.00 -17.39 -23.83
N ARG A 497 -3.99 -16.88 -24.55
CA ARG A 497 -2.82 -17.64 -24.98
C ARG A 497 -1.81 -17.76 -23.85
N LEU A 498 -1.73 -16.76 -22.98
CA LEU A 498 -0.74 -16.70 -21.91
C LEU A 498 -1.41 -16.79 -20.54
N MET A 499 -0.67 -17.36 -19.60
CA MET A 499 -1.08 -17.49 -18.20
C MET A 499 0.08 -17.11 -17.29
N GLY A 500 -0.14 -16.12 -16.42
CA GLY A 500 0.77 -15.75 -15.35
C GLY A 500 0.30 -16.32 -14.01
N LYS A 501 1.20 -16.90 -13.25
CA LYS A 501 0.94 -17.33 -11.86
C LYS A 501 2.16 -17.02 -10.99
N GLY A 502 2.00 -17.03 -9.68
CA GLY A 502 3.14 -16.90 -8.78
C GLY A 502 2.91 -17.38 -7.36
N THR A 503 3.98 -17.35 -6.58
CA THR A 503 3.98 -17.59 -5.14
C THR A 503 4.65 -16.40 -4.46
N LEU A 504 3.99 -15.87 -3.43
CA LEU A 504 4.52 -14.80 -2.59
C LEU A 504 4.90 -15.38 -1.23
N PHE A 505 6.19 -15.48 -0.96
CA PHE A 505 6.72 -15.97 0.30
C PHE A 505 6.95 -14.80 1.26
N HIS A 506 6.21 -14.74 2.35
CA HIS A 506 6.42 -13.74 3.40
C HIS A 506 7.55 -14.20 4.32
N LEU A 507 8.71 -13.57 4.21
CA LEU A 507 9.90 -13.83 5.01
C LEU A 507 10.11 -12.70 6.03
N SER A 508 10.98 -12.91 7.01
CA SER A 508 11.30 -11.89 8.02
C SER A 508 11.97 -10.64 7.44
N GLU A 509 12.62 -10.79 6.28
CA GLU A 509 13.38 -9.76 5.56
C GLU A 509 12.55 -9.01 4.50
N GLY A 510 11.36 -9.53 4.15
CA GLY A 510 10.48 -8.96 3.12
C GLY A 510 9.65 -10.06 2.45
N ALA A 511 8.95 -9.71 1.37
CA ALA A 511 8.20 -10.70 0.59
C ALA A 511 8.99 -11.10 -0.66
N LEU A 512 9.13 -12.39 -0.93
CA LEU A 512 9.78 -12.91 -2.13
C LEU A 512 8.69 -13.38 -3.11
N LEU A 513 8.61 -12.75 -4.27
CA LEU A 513 7.74 -13.21 -5.36
C LEU A 513 8.53 -14.12 -6.28
N LYS A 514 7.96 -15.28 -6.56
CA LYS A 514 8.31 -16.13 -7.70
C LYS A 514 7.14 -16.10 -8.67
N PHE A 515 7.33 -15.46 -9.81
CA PHE A 515 6.33 -15.33 -10.86
C PHE A 515 6.74 -16.15 -12.08
N GLU A 516 5.79 -16.77 -12.74
CA GLU A 516 6.01 -17.66 -13.87
C GLU A 516 4.98 -17.39 -14.96
N LEU A 517 5.45 -17.33 -16.21
CA LEU A 517 4.63 -17.17 -17.40
C LEU A 517 4.59 -18.48 -18.20
N TYR A 518 3.40 -18.88 -18.62
CA TYR A 518 3.15 -20.09 -19.37
C TYR A 518 2.37 -19.83 -20.64
N ASP A 519 2.68 -20.62 -21.67
CA ASP A 519 1.79 -20.82 -22.81
C ASP A 519 0.62 -21.70 -22.38
N ALA A 520 -0.60 -21.16 -22.48
CA ALA A 520 -1.79 -21.90 -22.11
C ALA A 520 -2.03 -23.10 -23.04
N LEU A 521 -1.58 -23.07 -24.29
CA LEU A 521 -1.81 -24.13 -25.28
C LEU A 521 -0.73 -25.20 -25.21
N THR A 522 0.54 -24.81 -25.28
CA THR A 522 1.67 -25.75 -25.34
C THR A 522 2.17 -26.21 -23.96
N GLN A 523 1.72 -25.53 -22.89
CA GLN A 523 2.23 -25.71 -21.52
C GLN A 523 3.72 -25.37 -21.37
N HIS A 524 4.32 -24.77 -22.40
CA HIS A 524 5.69 -24.31 -22.34
C HIS A 524 5.81 -23.17 -21.31
N ARG A 525 6.85 -23.25 -20.48
CA ARG A 525 7.20 -22.18 -19.53
C ARG A 525 8.09 -21.18 -20.25
N ALA A 526 7.54 -20.00 -20.52
CA ALA A 526 8.22 -18.90 -21.21
C ALA A 526 9.34 -18.31 -20.32
N GLN A 527 8.98 -17.76 -19.16
CA GLN A 527 9.95 -17.14 -18.25
C GLN A 527 9.57 -17.29 -16.77
N ALA A 528 10.59 -17.25 -15.91
CA ALA A 528 10.45 -17.15 -14.46
C ALA A 528 11.12 -15.88 -13.96
N VAL A 529 10.43 -15.15 -13.09
CA VAL A 529 10.91 -13.91 -12.49
C VAL A 529 10.90 -14.09 -10.98
N GLU A 530 12.04 -13.82 -10.35
CA GLU A 530 12.18 -13.87 -8.89
C GLU A 530 12.60 -12.49 -8.35
N ARG A 531 11.84 -11.97 -7.38
CA ARG A 531 12.11 -10.65 -6.80
C ARG A 531 11.76 -10.58 -5.33
N GLN A 532 12.70 -10.07 -4.55
CA GLN A 532 12.48 -9.75 -3.16
C GLN A 532 12.01 -8.29 -3.02
N PHE A 533 10.82 -8.12 -2.47
CA PHE A 533 10.25 -6.85 -2.04
C PHE A 533 10.70 -6.56 -0.61
N ALA A 534 11.73 -5.73 -0.47
CA ALA A 534 12.35 -5.44 0.82
C ALA A 534 11.60 -4.38 1.65
N SER A 535 10.88 -3.46 1.02
CA SER A 535 10.10 -2.42 1.71
C SER A 535 9.03 -1.78 0.82
N THR A 536 8.06 -1.10 1.43
CA THR A 536 7.04 -0.30 0.71
C THR A 536 7.66 0.88 -0.06
N VAL A 537 8.83 1.38 0.34
CA VAL A 537 9.51 2.54 -0.27
C VAL A 537 9.95 2.24 -1.71
N THR A 538 10.39 1.02 -1.98
CA THR A 538 10.85 0.61 -3.32
C THR A 538 9.75 -0.02 -4.16
N LEU A 539 8.57 -0.28 -3.58
CA LEU A 539 7.53 -1.08 -4.20
C LEU A 539 7.11 -0.56 -5.58
N LYS A 540 6.98 0.76 -5.75
CA LYS A 540 6.67 1.33 -7.08
C LYS A 540 7.75 0.97 -8.11
N LYS A 541 9.04 1.06 -7.76
CA LYS A 541 10.14 0.68 -8.66
C LYS A 541 10.14 -0.82 -8.94
N ASP A 542 9.89 -1.63 -7.91
CA ASP A 542 9.83 -3.08 -8.05
C ASP A 542 8.65 -3.52 -8.95
N LEU A 543 7.51 -2.83 -8.89
CA LEU A 543 6.36 -3.04 -9.78
C LEU A 543 6.69 -2.71 -11.24
N HIS A 544 7.31 -1.55 -11.51
CA HIS A 544 7.71 -1.17 -12.87
C HIS A 544 8.74 -2.15 -13.45
N TRP A 545 9.68 -2.61 -12.61
CA TRP A 545 10.62 -3.65 -13.00
C TRP A 545 9.89 -4.95 -13.35
N LEU A 546 8.94 -5.42 -12.53
CA LEU A 546 8.19 -6.64 -12.80
C LEU A 546 7.42 -6.55 -14.12
N ASN A 547 6.72 -5.44 -14.36
CA ASN A 547 6.04 -5.18 -15.62
C ASN A 547 6.99 -5.27 -16.82
N ARG A 548 8.17 -4.65 -16.72
CA ARG A 548 9.19 -4.71 -17.77
C ARG A 548 9.67 -6.13 -18.03
N GLU A 549 10.03 -6.88 -17.00
CA GLU A 549 10.51 -8.26 -17.17
C GLU A 549 9.43 -9.15 -17.81
N VAL A 550 8.17 -9.00 -17.41
CA VAL A 550 7.05 -9.77 -18.00
C VAL A 550 6.81 -9.36 -19.45
N LEU A 551 6.82 -8.06 -19.77
CA LEU A 551 6.62 -7.58 -21.13
C LEU A 551 7.78 -8.01 -22.05
N THR A 552 9.03 -7.92 -21.57
CA THR A 552 10.20 -8.40 -22.32
C THR A 552 10.10 -9.90 -22.59
N ALA A 553 9.65 -10.70 -21.62
CA ALA A 553 9.40 -12.13 -21.79
C ALA A 553 8.40 -12.38 -22.93
N ILE A 554 7.27 -11.66 -22.89
CA ILE A 554 6.20 -11.78 -23.89
C ILE A 554 6.71 -11.43 -25.28
N VAL A 555 7.39 -10.30 -25.44
CA VAL A 555 7.88 -9.86 -26.76
C VAL A 555 8.98 -10.80 -27.28
N THR A 556 9.81 -11.38 -26.41
CA THR A 556 10.90 -12.29 -26.80
C THR A 556 10.37 -13.64 -27.27
N ASP A 557 9.45 -14.24 -26.51
CA ASP A 557 8.95 -15.59 -26.78
C ASP A 557 7.75 -15.59 -27.74
N TYR A 558 7.03 -14.47 -27.82
CA TYR A 558 5.83 -14.27 -28.64
C TYR A 558 5.89 -12.94 -29.41
N PRO A 559 6.93 -12.70 -30.23
CA PRO A 559 7.05 -11.48 -31.02
C PRO A 559 5.89 -11.37 -32.01
N LEU A 560 5.37 -10.16 -32.22
CA LEU A 560 4.38 -9.94 -33.26
C LEU A 560 4.96 -10.27 -34.64
N GLN A 561 4.12 -10.83 -35.49
CA GLN A 561 4.45 -11.23 -36.85
C GLN A 561 3.40 -10.63 -37.77
N ALA A 562 3.83 -10.09 -38.90
CA ALA A 562 2.98 -9.40 -39.86
C ALA A 562 3.54 -9.54 -41.28
N TYR A 563 2.76 -9.10 -42.27
CA TYR A 563 3.14 -8.92 -43.65
C TYR A 563 3.10 -7.45 -44.07
N VAL A 564 3.98 -7.09 -45.01
CA VAL A 564 3.86 -5.83 -45.74
C VAL A 564 2.71 -5.94 -46.74
N VAL A 565 1.72 -5.06 -46.63
CA VAL A 565 0.54 -4.99 -47.51
C VAL A 565 0.77 -3.99 -48.65
N GLU A 566 1.43 -2.87 -48.35
CA GLU A 566 1.67 -1.80 -49.32
C GLU A 566 3.02 -1.14 -49.03
N VAL A 567 3.72 -0.71 -50.09
CA VAL A 567 4.95 0.09 -50.02
C VAL A 567 4.77 1.37 -50.81
N SER A 568 4.84 2.51 -50.12
CA SER A 568 4.65 3.84 -50.67
C SER A 568 5.86 4.73 -50.30
N GLY A 569 6.91 4.67 -51.12
CA GLY A 569 8.17 5.39 -50.88
C GLY A 569 8.90 4.88 -49.63
N HIS A 570 8.94 5.70 -48.57
CA HIS A 570 9.54 5.33 -47.27
C HIS A 570 8.52 4.81 -46.25
N GLN A 571 7.24 4.71 -46.64
CA GLN A 571 6.16 4.22 -45.79
C GLN A 571 5.75 2.83 -46.22
N VAL A 572 5.40 1.99 -45.24
CA VAL A 572 4.86 0.66 -45.44
C VAL A 572 3.60 0.47 -44.62
N LEU A 573 2.61 -0.20 -45.20
CA LEU A 573 1.39 -0.63 -44.51
C LEU A 573 1.56 -2.08 -44.07
N LEU A 574 1.25 -2.38 -42.81
CA LEU A 574 1.30 -3.72 -42.22
C LEU A 574 -0.12 -4.23 -41.97
N ASN A 575 -0.36 -5.53 -42.16
CA ASN A 575 -1.65 -6.19 -41.90
C ASN A 575 -1.91 -6.50 -40.41
N LEU A 576 -1.35 -5.69 -39.52
CA LEU A 576 -1.43 -5.87 -38.08
C LEU A 576 -1.63 -4.52 -37.40
N GLY A 577 -2.55 -4.45 -36.44
CA GLY A 577 -2.95 -3.20 -35.78
C GLY A 577 -3.05 -3.32 -34.26
N ALA A 578 -3.78 -2.38 -33.67
CA ALA A 578 -3.93 -2.26 -32.21
C ALA A 578 -4.58 -3.50 -31.59
N ARG A 579 -5.49 -4.18 -32.30
CA ARG A 579 -6.19 -5.38 -31.78
C ARG A 579 -5.25 -6.55 -31.53
N GLN A 580 -4.14 -6.63 -32.24
CA GLN A 580 -3.13 -7.67 -32.07
C GLN A 580 -1.97 -7.22 -31.16
N GLY A 581 -1.99 -5.96 -30.72
CA GLY A 581 -1.00 -5.41 -29.78
C GLY A 581 0.07 -4.54 -30.43
N VAL A 582 -0.10 -4.10 -31.67
CA VAL A 582 0.82 -3.11 -32.26
C VAL A 582 0.58 -1.76 -31.60
N VAL A 583 1.66 -1.07 -31.24
CA VAL A 583 1.60 0.30 -30.73
C VAL A 583 2.59 1.18 -31.48
N THR A 584 2.42 2.50 -31.38
CA THR A 584 3.36 3.45 -31.99
C THR A 584 4.75 3.26 -31.38
N GLY A 585 5.78 3.25 -32.24
CA GLY A 585 7.17 2.98 -31.86
C GLY A 585 7.56 1.51 -31.88
N THR A 586 6.62 0.57 -32.14
CA THR A 586 6.98 -0.84 -32.35
C THR A 586 7.93 -0.96 -33.54
N LEU A 587 9.05 -1.66 -33.34
CA LEU A 587 9.99 -1.98 -34.40
C LEU A 587 9.72 -3.37 -34.95
N PHE A 588 9.72 -3.45 -36.27
CA PHE A 588 9.68 -4.71 -36.98
C PHE A 588 10.94 -4.89 -37.82
N GLU A 589 11.50 -6.09 -37.77
CA GLU A 589 12.55 -6.55 -38.67
C GLU A 589 11.89 -7.34 -39.81
N ILE A 590 12.20 -6.99 -41.05
CA ILE A 590 11.86 -7.81 -42.21
C ILE A 590 12.83 -8.97 -42.24
N VAL A 591 12.29 -10.18 -42.13
CA VAL A 591 13.05 -11.42 -41.95
C VAL A 591 12.94 -12.31 -43.17
N GLU A 592 14.10 -12.75 -43.66
CA GLU A 592 14.18 -13.72 -44.76
C GLU A 592 14.66 -15.07 -44.21
N GLU A 593 13.75 -16.05 -44.19
CA GLU A 593 14.06 -17.40 -43.72
C GLU A 593 15.03 -18.10 -44.68
N LYS A 594 16.12 -18.65 -44.13
CA LYS A 594 17.07 -19.45 -44.91
C LYS A 594 16.66 -20.92 -44.89
N PRO A 595 16.84 -21.65 -46.01
CA PRO A 595 16.53 -23.08 -46.06
C PRO A 595 17.43 -23.86 -45.09
N ALA A 596 16.87 -24.91 -44.50
CA ALA A 596 17.62 -25.82 -43.63
C ALA A 596 18.75 -26.50 -44.42
N LYS A 597 19.93 -26.58 -43.81
CA LYS A 597 21.12 -27.23 -44.39
C LYS A 597 21.41 -28.51 -43.65
N VAL A 598 21.60 -29.61 -44.38
CA VAL A 598 22.06 -30.88 -43.80
C VAL A 598 23.57 -30.93 -43.85
N PHE A 599 24.23 -31.07 -42.70
CA PHE A 599 25.67 -31.21 -42.59
C PHE A 599 26.01 -32.44 -41.75
N LYS A 600 26.69 -33.42 -42.35
CA LYS A 600 27.09 -34.68 -41.69
C LYS A 600 25.92 -35.40 -41.00
N GLY A 601 24.77 -35.48 -41.66
CA GLY A 601 23.57 -36.15 -41.12
C GLY A 601 22.80 -35.36 -40.05
N LYS A 602 23.25 -34.14 -39.70
CA LYS A 602 22.51 -33.22 -38.82
C LYS A 602 21.90 -32.10 -39.65
N THR A 603 20.61 -31.86 -39.47
CA THR A 603 19.90 -30.73 -40.09
C THR A 603 20.05 -29.50 -39.21
N PHE A 604 20.55 -28.40 -39.77
CA PHE A 604 20.64 -27.10 -39.12
C PHE A 604 19.86 -26.06 -39.92
N LYS A 605 18.91 -25.37 -39.29
CA LYS A 605 18.18 -24.24 -39.88
C LYS A 605 18.94 -22.95 -39.53
N PRO A 606 19.54 -22.23 -40.49
CA PRO A 606 20.23 -20.98 -40.20
C PRO A 606 19.26 -19.90 -39.73
N ASP A 607 19.75 -18.98 -38.90
CA ASP A 607 18.98 -17.81 -38.48
C ASP A 607 18.52 -17.00 -39.69
N ALA A 608 17.29 -16.49 -39.61
CA ALA A 608 16.73 -15.60 -40.63
C ALA A 608 17.60 -14.36 -40.78
N ALA A 609 17.82 -13.91 -42.02
CA ALA A 609 18.55 -12.69 -42.26
C ALA A 609 17.62 -11.48 -42.16
N ILE A 610 18.09 -10.43 -41.48
CA ILE A 610 17.35 -9.17 -41.35
C ILE A 610 17.63 -8.31 -42.57
N MET A 611 16.59 -8.03 -43.36
CA MET A 611 16.66 -7.31 -44.63
C MET A 611 16.37 -5.82 -44.49
N ALA A 612 15.48 -5.45 -43.58
CA ALA A 612 15.16 -4.07 -43.29
C ALA A 612 14.59 -3.97 -41.87
N THR A 613 14.60 -2.75 -41.33
CA THR A 613 13.92 -2.42 -40.07
C THR A 613 12.91 -1.32 -40.35
N VAL A 614 11.69 -1.47 -39.85
CA VAL A 614 10.62 -0.47 -39.95
C VAL A 614 10.11 -0.09 -38.56
N GLU A 615 9.74 1.16 -38.36
CA GLU A 615 9.16 1.67 -37.12
C GLU A 615 7.72 2.12 -37.34
N VAL A 616 6.80 1.61 -36.52
CA VAL A 616 5.39 1.96 -36.58
C VAL A 616 5.18 3.41 -36.11
N MET A 617 4.60 4.24 -36.96
CA MET A 617 4.32 5.65 -36.67
C MET A 617 2.85 5.92 -36.35
N ARG A 618 1.95 5.09 -36.88
CA ARG A 618 0.50 5.20 -36.68
C ARG A 618 -0.14 3.82 -36.67
N VAL A 619 -1.08 3.62 -35.75
CA VAL A 619 -1.79 2.36 -35.59
C VAL A 619 -3.28 2.57 -35.79
N GLU A 620 -3.91 1.68 -36.54
CA GLU A 620 -5.37 1.50 -36.65
C GLU A 620 -5.75 0.14 -36.05
N ASP A 621 -7.05 -0.18 -35.97
CA ASP A 621 -7.53 -1.41 -35.33
C ASP A 621 -6.89 -2.69 -35.90
N GLU A 622 -6.82 -2.79 -37.24
CA GLU A 622 -6.37 -4.00 -37.96
C GLU A 622 -5.09 -3.77 -38.79
N PHE A 623 -4.65 -2.52 -38.94
CA PHE A 623 -3.50 -2.15 -39.77
C PHE A 623 -2.59 -1.18 -39.04
N SER A 624 -1.33 -1.09 -39.48
CA SER A 624 -0.40 -0.08 -38.98
C SER A 624 0.49 0.47 -40.09
N TYR A 625 0.86 1.73 -39.95
CA TYR A 625 1.69 2.47 -40.90
C TYR A 625 3.07 2.64 -40.27
N ALA A 626 4.09 2.12 -40.95
CA ALA A 626 5.47 2.16 -40.50
C ALA A 626 6.38 2.90 -41.48
N HIS A 627 7.47 3.43 -40.98
CA HIS A 627 8.54 4.05 -41.77
C HIS A 627 9.76 3.14 -41.83
N ILE A 628 10.37 3.02 -43.01
CA ILE A 628 11.62 2.28 -43.20
C ILE A 628 12.76 3.05 -42.54
N LYS A 629 13.49 2.41 -41.62
CA LYS A 629 14.63 2.99 -40.87
C LYS A 629 15.97 2.62 -41.46
N ASP A 630 16.14 1.35 -41.76
CA ASP A 630 17.34 0.79 -42.37
C ASP A 630 16.93 -0.31 -43.34
N GLN A 631 17.68 -0.46 -44.42
CA GLN A 631 17.40 -1.50 -45.42
C GLN A 631 18.67 -1.97 -46.12
N ARG A 632 18.84 -3.28 -46.18
CA ARG A 632 19.86 -3.99 -46.97
C ARG A 632 19.38 -4.31 -48.37
N ARG A 633 18.06 -4.43 -48.55
CA ARG A 633 17.38 -4.50 -49.85
C ARG A 633 16.07 -3.71 -49.82
N PRO A 634 15.52 -3.30 -50.97
CA PRO A 634 14.19 -2.69 -51.03
C PRO A 634 13.13 -3.59 -50.38
N VAL A 635 12.23 -2.98 -49.62
CA VAL A 635 11.06 -3.63 -49.02
C VAL A 635 10.02 -3.88 -50.09
N THR A 636 9.41 -5.07 -50.08
CA THR A 636 8.38 -5.50 -51.04
C THR A 636 7.11 -5.94 -50.34
N VAL A 637 5.99 -5.91 -51.05
CA VAL A 637 4.72 -6.50 -50.58
C VAL A 637 4.92 -7.99 -50.29
N GLU A 638 4.22 -8.52 -49.29
CA GLU A 638 4.35 -9.88 -48.74
C GLU A 638 5.67 -10.15 -47.99
N ASP A 639 6.52 -9.14 -47.77
CA ASP A 639 7.66 -9.29 -46.87
C ASP A 639 7.20 -9.65 -45.47
N LYS A 640 7.81 -10.69 -44.89
CA LYS A 640 7.54 -11.15 -43.53
C LYS A 640 8.23 -10.26 -42.52
N LEU A 641 7.47 -9.75 -41.57
CA LEU A 641 7.95 -8.96 -40.46
C LEU A 641 7.89 -9.75 -39.15
N ARG A 642 8.82 -9.45 -38.26
CA ARG A 642 8.83 -9.92 -36.88
C ARG A 642 9.25 -8.79 -35.94
N GLU A 643 8.54 -8.65 -34.83
CA GLU A 643 8.79 -7.65 -33.80
C GLU A 643 10.21 -7.79 -33.25
N SER A 644 10.86 -6.65 -33.01
CA SER A 644 12.24 -6.58 -32.54
C SER A 644 12.32 -6.02 -31.12
N ILE A 645 13.08 -6.70 -30.25
CA ILE A 645 13.30 -6.30 -28.86
C ILE A 645 14.33 -5.18 -28.69
N ARG A 646 14.98 -4.69 -29.76
CA ARG A 646 16.10 -3.74 -29.66
C ARG A 646 15.77 -2.47 -28.88
N ASN A 647 14.53 -1.97 -28.99
CA ASN A 647 14.06 -0.81 -28.24
C ASN A 647 13.81 -1.09 -26.74
N MET A 648 13.66 -2.35 -26.33
CA MET A 648 13.44 -2.71 -24.92
C MET A 648 14.75 -2.88 -24.13
N THR A 649 15.87 -3.05 -24.84
CA THR A 649 17.20 -3.31 -24.24
C THR A 649 18.11 -2.08 -24.16
N GLU A 650 17.81 -1.01 -24.90
CA GLU A 650 18.55 0.27 -24.85
C GLU A 650 17.79 1.30 -23.99
N ASP A 651 18.52 1.98 -23.10
CA ASP A 651 18.00 2.91 -22.08
C ASP A 651 17.08 4.02 -22.65
N ALA A 652 15.76 3.88 -22.50
CA ALA A 652 14.79 4.93 -22.12
C ALA A 652 13.33 4.45 -22.35
N VAL A 653 12.78 3.69 -21.41
CA VAL A 653 11.34 3.40 -21.37
C VAL A 653 10.79 3.83 -20.01
N THR A 654 10.82 5.15 -19.78
CA THR A 654 10.02 5.81 -18.73
C THR A 654 8.68 6.33 -19.28
N THR A 655 8.38 6.07 -20.56
CA THR A 655 7.22 6.62 -21.28
C THR A 655 6.39 5.57 -22.03
N TRP A 656 6.46 4.30 -21.65
CA TRP A 656 5.48 3.29 -22.07
C TRP A 656 4.45 3.06 -20.98
#